data_AF-A0AAF0IUW9-F1
#
_entry.id   AF-A0AAF0IUW9-F1
#
_cell.length_a   1.000
_cell.length_b   1.000
_cell.length_c   1.000
_cell.angle_alpha   90.00
_cell.angle_beta   90.00
_cell.angle_gamma   90.00
#
_symmetry.space_group_name_H-M   'P 1'
#
loop_
_entity.id
_entity.type
_entity.pdbx_description
1 polymer ?
#
loop_
_entity_poly.entity_id
_entity_poly.type
_entity_poly.pdbx_seq_one_letter_code
_entity_poly.pdbx_strand_id
1 'polypeptide(L)'
;MPADLQACSFATQCATVYDPAHADQYGASSTPVYLTATFKGLPGAEYDYSRVSNPTRSVLEHHLTQIQGCKHAFAVSCGMACLDIIMRFVGPGEYVVAGDDLYGGSNRLLDLLRQQMNIQVLNVDTTDTMAVEQALVHRAAEHAAGRSARVALVLLESPTNPMIKIADLPRCVQLAREHAPGALTVVDNTMMSPFLMRPLDMGVDIVYDSATKYLSGHHDVMAGVLACNRDDLAAKMFFTIKSVGNGLAPLECFLLVRGIKTLALRMEKQQATTMRIAQYLEQLGFKVRYPGLRSYAGYAVHARQARGAGAVLSFETGQTALSEKIVAAVRLWGVSVSFGCVNSLITMPCQMSHASIPPEVRAERGLPENLIRLCVGIEDADDLIADLQQALLHAGAIQPTKSQKSSYVRVPVEDEMEVLRCAVAQRKAEAPSAVAAPTALTVSAPGKVILLGEHAVVHGVKAMAAATSLRCYGHVAPSADRLSLVMPDIALAHAWDEAALPWALVPRTEATPTDLEPSLHAALAALVGETWPHDDRRHAASLAFLYLYMHLAPPDAAAQAFELRSALPISAGLGSSAAVSVCLASLLLYTHGHLPLPAAHAPLPAEHAACINAWAFLAEKVIHGDPSGVDNTVATLGGAVAFTRALETNGLAANELEPLRFAAVRLLVTDTKVVRNTKELVARVRQQKEEEPERVAAALSMIQRLADEAHALLNDTTAPRAAQVARLGLLLELNHLQLVQLRVGHPALDKVRELCGRYGAATKLTGAGGGGCAISLLPDELSDEALGDLVAALHAQGFATYETEMGGPGVGVMVRPSDSDAAWPPRGAVASWAETAGTSFVFNDSAHGADLFGLRAPGNIYSRIGNPTVDVFEQRMAALEGGVGAIAASSGQSAQAMALLSLAQSGDNIVSSTFLYGGTYNQLKVLFPKWGVQTKFVSNASPEEIEKAIDSRTKAVYLETISNPRYAVPDLKAIAEVAHKHGVPVVVDNTFGMGGYIVRPIEHGADVVVHSATKWIGGHGTTIAGVVIDSGKFNWQQSGRFPQFTEPSEGYHGLKFWDTFGSATFAAYVRVVMLRDLGSCLNPFASFLLLQGLETLSLRAQRHCENALALAEWLEQHEQVSWVLYPGLKSHPTHDIAQKYLKNGFGGVISFGIKGTEAQASKFVDSLKLASNLANVGDLKTLVIHPASTTHQQLNDEEQVSSGVTKDLIRVSVGCEHIEDIRGDFAQAFAASA
;
A
#
# COMPACT_ATOMS: atom_id res chain seq x y z
N MET A 1 -9.30 30.95 36.42
CA MET A 1 -8.48 30.48 37.56
C MET A 1 -7.26 31.38 37.67
N PRO A 2 -6.82 31.77 38.89
CA PRO A 2 -5.76 32.75 39.05
C PRO A 2 -4.35 32.12 38.98
N ALA A 3 -3.41 32.91 38.47
CA ALA A 3 -1.95 32.88 38.64
C ALA A 3 -1.22 31.52 38.67
N ASP A 4 -0.52 31.27 37.55
CA ASP A 4 0.63 30.38 37.37
C ASP A 4 0.38 28.86 37.38
N LEU A 5 -0.36 28.37 36.36
CA LEU A 5 -0.41 26.93 36.02
C LEU A 5 0.99 26.33 35.74
N GLN A 6 2.02 27.15 35.47
CA GLN A 6 3.41 26.69 35.37
C GLN A 6 3.94 26.12 36.69
N ALA A 7 3.40 26.54 37.84
CA ALA A 7 3.77 26.01 39.16
C ALA A 7 3.08 24.67 39.50
N CYS A 8 2.07 24.26 38.72
CA CYS A 8 1.37 22.99 38.95
C CYS A 8 2.16 21.80 38.40
N SER A 9 1.93 20.62 38.99
CA SER A 9 2.53 19.37 38.50
C SER A 9 2.09 19.05 37.07
N PHE A 10 2.90 18.30 36.32
CA PHE A 10 2.64 17.98 34.91
C PHE A 10 1.26 17.34 34.68
N ALA A 11 0.85 16.39 35.54
CA ALA A 11 -0.46 15.74 35.43
C ALA A 11 -1.62 16.75 35.56
N THR A 12 -1.47 17.73 36.47
CA THR A 12 -2.43 18.84 36.60
C THR A 12 -2.45 19.69 35.34
N GLN A 13 -1.29 19.99 34.75
CA GLN A 13 -1.19 20.74 33.48
C GLN A 13 -1.93 20.00 32.36
N CYS A 14 -1.69 18.69 32.18
CA CYS A 14 -2.41 17.86 31.20
C CYS A 14 -3.94 17.98 31.32
N ALA A 15 -4.48 18.05 32.54
CA ALA A 15 -5.92 18.03 32.75
C ALA A 15 -6.58 19.41 32.73
N THR A 16 -5.88 20.46 33.18
CA THR A 16 -6.50 21.72 33.62
C THR A 16 -6.00 22.98 32.91
N VAL A 17 -5.09 22.86 31.92
CA VAL A 17 -4.66 24.05 31.17
C VAL A 17 -5.85 24.75 30.55
N TYR A 18 -5.99 26.02 30.93
CA TYR A 18 -7.03 26.92 30.48
C TYR A 18 -6.37 28.06 29.72
N ASP A 19 -6.83 28.30 28.50
CA ASP A 19 -6.37 29.41 27.69
C ASP A 19 -7.30 30.61 27.90
N PRO A 20 -6.86 31.65 28.64
CA PRO A 20 -7.69 32.83 28.87
C PRO A 20 -7.92 33.67 27.61
N ALA A 21 -7.06 33.57 26.59
CA ALA A 21 -7.23 34.27 25.32
C ALA A 21 -8.35 33.66 24.48
N HIS A 22 -8.62 32.36 24.66
CA HIS A 22 -9.60 31.58 23.90
C HIS A 22 -10.70 31.01 24.78
N ALA A 23 -11.21 31.82 25.72
CA ALA A 23 -12.35 31.46 26.54
C ALA A 23 -13.58 31.19 25.66
N ASP A 24 -14.19 30.01 25.79
CA ASP A 24 -15.43 29.70 25.08
C ASP A 24 -16.58 30.60 25.59
N GLN A 25 -17.28 31.24 24.66
CA GLN A 25 -18.36 32.18 24.97
C GLN A 25 -19.57 31.53 25.68
N TYR A 26 -19.73 30.22 25.57
CA TYR A 26 -20.80 29.46 26.22
C TYR A 26 -20.37 28.82 27.55
N GLY A 27 -19.11 29.02 27.96
CA GLY A 27 -18.56 28.42 29.17
C GLY A 27 -18.40 26.90 29.08
N ALA A 28 -18.15 26.35 27.89
CA ALA A 28 -17.93 24.91 27.71
C ALA A 28 -16.73 24.41 28.54
N SER A 29 -16.90 23.29 29.24
CA SER A 29 -15.83 22.67 30.05
C SER A 29 -14.75 21.97 29.21
N SER A 30 -15.06 21.68 27.94
CA SER A 30 -14.13 21.17 26.95
C SER A 30 -14.17 22.06 25.73
N THR A 31 -13.01 22.25 25.10
CA THR A 31 -12.87 23.06 23.89
C THR A 31 -13.80 22.56 22.79
N PRO A 32 -14.69 23.41 22.25
CA PRO A 32 -15.50 23.06 21.10
C PRO A 32 -14.65 22.79 19.85
N VAL A 33 -15.20 21.97 18.94
CA VAL A 33 -14.58 21.70 17.63
C VAL A 33 -15.09 22.71 16.61
N TYR A 34 -14.24 23.65 16.22
CA TYR A 34 -14.57 24.66 15.21
C TYR A 34 -14.18 24.13 13.82
N LEU A 35 -15.07 23.35 13.20
CA LEU A 35 -14.83 22.75 11.89
C LEU A 35 -14.79 23.76 10.73
N THR A 36 -15.22 25.01 10.94
CA THR A 36 -15.30 25.97 9.84
C THR A 36 -13.96 26.15 9.12
N ALA A 37 -13.98 26.13 7.80
CA ALA A 37 -12.81 26.39 6.97
C ALA A 37 -12.40 27.86 7.02
N THR A 38 -13.30 28.76 7.41
CA THR A 38 -13.13 30.21 7.29
C THR A 38 -13.99 30.98 8.30
N PHE A 39 -13.59 32.21 8.61
CA PHE A 39 -14.20 33.04 9.64
C PHE A 39 -14.64 34.38 9.04
N LYS A 40 -15.74 34.94 9.56
CA LYS A 40 -16.24 36.25 9.13
C LYS A 40 -15.23 37.32 9.53
N GLY A 41 -14.84 38.18 8.59
CA GLY A 41 -13.84 39.23 8.80
C GLY A 41 -14.41 40.38 9.62
N LEU A 42 -14.44 40.24 10.95
CA LEU A 42 -14.84 41.31 11.86
C LEU A 42 -13.63 42.20 12.22
N PRO A 43 -13.80 43.52 12.49
CA PRO A 43 -12.70 44.36 12.95
C PRO A 43 -12.03 43.77 14.20
N GLY A 44 -10.72 43.51 14.13
CA GLY A 44 -9.96 42.86 15.21
C GLY A 44 -10.14 41.34 15.31
N ALA A 45 -10.74 40.69 14.31
CA ALA A 45 -10.87 39.22 14.29
C ALA A 45 -9.49 38.55 14.25
N GLU A 46 -9.30 37.58 15.14
CA GLU A 46 -8.08 36.80 15.27
C GLU A 46 -7.92 35.72 14.17
N TYR A 47 -9.04 35.25 13.62
CA TYR A 47 -9.09 34.13 12.68
C TYR A 47 -9.65 34.55 11.33
N ASP A 48 -9.07 34.05 10.24
CA ASP A 48 -9.50 34.29 8.86
C ASP A 48 -9.83 32.98 8.11
N TYR A 49 -8.90 32.02 8.15
CA TYR A 49 -8.93 30.80 7.36
C TYR A 49 -8.26 29.66 8.12
N SER A 50 -8.96 28.54 8.33
CA SER A 50 -8.57 27.47 9.26
C SER A 50 -7.24 26.78 8.93
N ARG A 51 -6.77 26.87 7.67
CA ARG A 51 -5.42 26.41 7.30
C ARG A 51 -4.35 27.20 8.05
N VAL A 52 -4.55 28.50 8.27
CA VAL A 52 -3.61 29.41 8.94
C VAL A 52 -3.69 29.26 10.46
N SER A 53 -4.89 29.44 11.03
CA SER A 53 -5.16 29.30 12.46
C SER A 53 -6.66 29.02 12.67
N ASN A 54 -7.02 28.38 13.78
CA ASN A 54 -8.41 28.19 14.20
C ASN A 54 -8.48 28.02 15.73
N PRO A 55 -9.62 28.32 16.38
CA PRO A 55 -9.72 28.31 17.83
C PRO A 55 -9.35 26.96 18.48
N THR A 56 -9.80 25.83 17.90
CA THR A 56 -9.50 24.51 18.47
C THR A 56 -8.00 24.20 18.42
N ARG A 57 -7.31 24.59 17.34
CA ARG A 57 -5.86 24.44 17.22
C ARG A 57 -5.10 25.40 18.14
N SER A 58 -5.53 26.66 18.26
CA SER A 58 -4.89 27.62 19.17
C SER A 58 -4.95 27.15 20.62
N VAL A 59 -6.09 26.60 21.07
CA VAL A 59 -6.20 26.04 22.42
C VAL A 59 -5.29 24.81 22.60
N LEU A 60 -5.19 23.93 21.60
CA LEU A 60 -4.24 22.82 21.62
C LEU A 60 -2.80 23.33 21.70
N GLU A 61 -2.41 24.27 20.83
CA GLU A 61 -1.06 24.83 20.78
C GLU A 61 -0.71 25.53 22.09
N HIS A 62 -1.64 26.28 22.69
CA HIS A 62 -1.49 26.83 24.03
C HIS A 62 -1.29 25.72 25.08
N HIS A 63 -2.12 24.67 25.06
CA HIS A 63 -1.95 23.53 25.96
C HIS A 63 -0.55 22.91 25.83
N LEU A 64 -0.09 22.72 24.60
CA LEU A 64 1.23 22.19 24.29
C LEU A 64 2.34 23.09 24.85
N THR A 65 2.22 24.42 24.77
CA THR A 65 3.21 25.34 25.36
C THR A 65 3.42 25.09 26.86
N GLN A 66 2.33 24.81 27.60
CA GLN A 66 2.39 24.58 29.04
C GLN A 66 3.06 23.23 29.38
N ILE A 67 2.68 22.14 28.70
CA ILE A 67 3.24 20.82 28.99
C ILE A 67 4.67 20.66 28.46
N GLN A 68 5.02 21.31 27.35
CA GLN A 68 6.39 21.34 26.82
C GLN A 68 7.30 22.29 27.62
N GLY A 69 6.72 23.27 28.33
CA GLY A 69 7.49 24.32 29.00
C GLY A 69 8.14 25.28 28.02
N CYS A 70 7.45 25.65 26.93
CA CYS A 70 7.98 26.48 25.86
C CYS A 70 7.15 27.74 25.62
N LYS A 71 7.71 28.70 24.87
CA LYS A 71 7.01 29.92 24.46
C LYS A 71 6.06 29.69 23.28
N HIS A 72 6.45 28.84 22.33
CA HIS A 72 5.70 28.60 21.09
C HIS A 72 5.56 27.11 20.82
N ALA A 73 4.36 26.71 20.39
CA ALA A 73 4.10 25.37 19.90
C ALA A 73 3.21 25.42 18.64
N PHE A 74 3.40 24.48 17.72
CA PHE A 74 2.60 24.37 16.49
C PHE A 74 2.16 22.93 16.26
N ALA A 75 0.90 22.74 15.86
CA ALA A 75 0.33 21.42 15.55
C ALA A 75 0.15 21.23 14.04
N VAL A 76 0.69 20.14 13.50
CA VAL A 76 0.70 19.82 12.06
C VAL A 76 0.25 18.38 11.79
N SER A 77 -0.06 18.08 10.53
CA SER A 77 -0.65 16.82 10.07
C SER A 77 0.10 15.52 10.47
N CYS A 78 1.43 15.53 10.61
CA CYS A 78 2.16 14.39 11.19
C CYS A 78 3.58 14.76 11.62
N GLY A 79 4.28 13.84 12.31
CA GLY A 79 5.69 14.04 12.70
C GLY A 79 6.65 14.27 11.52
N MET A 80 6.41 13.68 10.35
CA MET A 80 7.25 13.96 9.16
C MET A 80 7.05 15.39 8.65
N ALA A 81 5.85 15.94 8.78
CA ALA A 81 5.61 17.34 8.46
C ALA A 81 6.39 18.29 9.39
N CYS A 82 6.59 17.92 10.67
CA CYS A 82 7.47 18.67 11.57
C CYS A 82 8.89 18.72 11.05
N LEU A 83 9.45 17.54 10.72
CA LEU A 83 10.83 17.46 10.23
C LEU A 83 10.97 18.18 8.88
N ASP A 84 10.00 18.07 7.97
CA ASP A 84 10.01 18.83 6.72
C ASP A 84 10.08 20.35 6.97
N ILE A 85 9.25 20.88 7.87
CA ILE A 85 9.25 22.30 8.25
C ILE A 85 10.61 22.71 8.81
N ILE A 86 11.19 21.90 9.69
CA ILE A 86 12.51 22.13 10.29
C ILE A 86 13.61 22.11 9.21
N MET A 87 13.52 21.19 8.26
CA MET A 87 14.49 21.08 7.17
C MET A 87 14.41 22.26 6.21
N ARG A 88 13.30 23.04 6.20
CA ARG A 88 13.21 24.29 5.42
C ARG A 88 14.07 25.43 5.97
N PHE A 89 14.73 25.24 7.10
CA PHE A 89 15.77 26.14 7.61
C PHE A 89 17.15 25.88 7.00
N VAL A 90 17.32 24.77 6.28
CA VAL A 90 18.59 24.36 5.66
C VAL A 90 18.56 24.74 4.18
N GLY A 91 19.54 25.54 3.75
CA GLY A 91 19.70 25.96 2.37
C GLY A 91 20.44 24.93 1.51
N PRO A 92 20.33 25.02 0.17
CA PRO A 92 21.12 24.20 -0.74
C PRO A 92 22.62 24.29 -0.45
N GLY A 93 23.30 23.15 -0.35
CA GLY A 93 24.72 23.01 -0.05
C GLY A 93 25.09 23.05 1.43
N GLU A 94 24.21 23.48 2.34
CA GLU A 94 24.47 23.50 3.78
C GLU A 94 24.49 22.09 4.39
N TYR A 95 25.18 21.95 5.53
CA TYR A 95 25.39 20.67 6.20
C TYR A 95 24.42 20.44 7.36
N VAL A 96 23.95 19.20 7.47
CA VAL A 96 23.19 18.65 8.59
C VAL A 96 24.04 17.57 9.24
N VAL A 97 24.31 17.69 10.54
CA VAL A 97 24.85 16.59 11.34
C VAL A 97 23.65 15.81 11.89
N ALA A 98 23.53 14.54 11.57
CA ALA A 98 22.38 13.71 11.93
C ALA A 98 22.86 12.37 12.52
N GLY A 99 22.05 11.78 13.41
CA GLY A 99 22.31 10.44 13.93
C GLY A 99 22.49 9.38 12.83
N ASP A 100 23.35 8.40 13.09
CA ASP A 100 23.46 7.18 12.30
C ASP A 100 22.24 6.25 12.51
N ASP A 101 21.71 6.29 13.73
CA ASP A 101 20.48 5.64 14.17
C ASP A 101 19.38 6.68 14.42
N LEU A 102 18.57 6.91 13.39
CA LEU A 102 17.38 7.76 13.44
C LEU A 102 16.18 6.96 12.95
N TYR A 103 14.99 7.40 13.32
CA TYR A 103 13.76 6.90 12.72
C TYR A 103 13.88 6.78 11.19
N GLY A 104 13.53 5.61 10.64
CA GLY A 104 13.67 5.34 9.19
C GLY A 104 12.98 6.36 8.27
N GLY A 105 11.92 7.05 8.73
CA GLY A 105 11.34 8.17 7.97
C GLY A 105 12.21 9.41 7.90
N SER A 106 12.93 9.73 8.98
CA SER A 106 13.87 10.85 9.03
C SER A 106 15.03 10.63 8.07
N ASN A 107 15.59 9.41 8.03
CA ASN A 107 16.63 9.04 7.05
C ASN A 107 16.15 9.26 5.61
N ARG A 108 14.98 8.70 5.23
CA ARG A 108 14.44 8.87 3.87
C ARG A 108 14.20 10.32 3.47
N LEU A 109 13.67 11.15 4.39
CA LEU A 109 13.47 12.57 4.11
C LEU A 109 14.82 13.29 3.90
N LEU A 110 15.83 12.99 4.73
CA LEU A 110 17.16 13.56 4.56
C LEU A 110 17.79 13.14 3.23
N ASP A 111 17.62 11.89 2.80
CA ASP A 111 18.10 11.40 1.49
C ASP A 111 17.35 12.06 0.32
N LEU A 112 16.02 12.18 0.42
CA LEU A 112 15.19 12.90 -0.56
C LEU A 112 15.66 14.34 -0.72
N LEU A 113 15.88 15.05 0.40
CA LEU A 113 16.33 16.44 0.36
C LEU A 113 17.79 16.57 -0.10
N ARG A 114 18.64 15.59 0.17
CA ARG A 114 20.00 15.54 -0.39
C ARG A 114 19.95 15.51 -1.91
N GLN A 115 19.08 14.67 -2.48
CA GLN A 115 18.91 14.55 -3.93
C GLN A 115 18.22 15.78 -4.54
N GLN A 116 17.10 16.24 -3.95
CA GLN A 116 16.28 17.31 -4.51
C GLN A 116 16.75 18.72 -4.17
N MET A 117 17.28 18.95 -2.97
CA MET A 117 17.69 20.28 -2.50
C MET A 117 19.20 20.48 -2.44
N ASN A 118 20.00 19.44 -2.73
CA ASN A 118 21.46 19.46 -2.61
C ASN A 118 21.93 19.80 -1.18
N ILE A 119 21.18 19.42 -0.14
CA ILE A 119 21.67 19.51 1.24
C ILE A 119 22.73 18.43 1.48
N GLN A 120 23.68 18.69 2.36
CA GLN A 120 24.70 17.71 2.73
C GLN A 120 24.36 17.10 4.09
N VAL A 121 24.34 15.77 4.18
CA VAL A 121 24.01 15.06 5.43
C VAL A 121 25.24 14.29 5.90
N LEU A 122 25.62 14.53 7.16
CA LEU A 122 26.70 13.83 7.85
C LEU A 122 26.07 12.91 8.90
N ASN A 123 26.00 11.62 8.58
CA ASN A 123 25.59 10.61 9.54
C ASN A 123 26.74 10.35 10.52
N VAL A 124 26.52 10.68 11.79
CA VAL A 124 27.46 10.54 12.90
C VAL A 124 26.75 9.77 14.00
N ASP A 125 27.46 8.91 14.74
CA ASP A 125 26.90 8.37 15.97
C ASP A 125 26.77 9.51 16.99
N THR A 126 25.58 10.11 17.04
CA THR A 126 25.29 11.25 17.93
C THR A 126 25.29 10.88 19.42
N THR A 127 25.42 9.59 19.74
CA THR A 127 25.57 9.10 21.12
C THR A 127 27.03 9.03 21.56
N ASP A 128 27.97 9.11 20.61
CA ASP A 128 29.38 9.37 20.88
C ASP A 128 29.68 10.87 20.73
N THR A 129 29.80 11.55 21.88
CA THR A 129 30.10 12.99 21.91
C THR A 129 31.44 13.33 21.27
N MET A 130 32.42 12.42 21.25
CA MET A 130 33.71 12.65 20.58
C MET A 130 33.55 12.64 19.06
N ALA A 131 32.74 11.73 18.52
CA ALA A 131 32.43 11.68 17.10
C ALA A 131 31.69 12.96 16.64
N VAL A 132 30.73 13.43 17.45
CA VAL A 132 30.03 14.70 17.21
C VAL A 132 31.00 15.88 17.21
N GLU A 133 31.86 15.98 18.22
CA GLU A 133 32.87 17.04 18.33
C GLU A 133 33.81 17.05 17.12
N GLN A 134 34.35 15.89 16.74
CA GLN A 134 35.24 15.76 15.59
C GLN A 134 34.57 16.19 14.28
N ALA A 135 33.33 15.77 14.04
CA ALA A 135 32.57 16.15 12.85
C ALA A 135 32.35 17.67 12.79
N LEU A 136 31.96 18.29 13.91
CA LEU A 136 31.74 19.73 14.00
C LEU A 136 33.03 20.52 13.84
N VAL A 137 34.11 20.16 14.55
CA VAL A 137 35.43 20.81 14.44
C VAL A 137 35.96 20.74 13.01
N HIS A 138 35.89 19.56 12.40
CA HIS A 138 36.37 19.36 11.04
C HIS A 138 35.59 20.23 10.04
N ARG A 139 34.25 20.24 10.11
CA ARG A 139 33.42 21.06 9.23
C ARG A 139 33.59 22.55 9.48
N ALA A 140 33.75 22.97 10.74
CA ALA A 140 34.03 24.36 11.09
C ALA A 140 35.34 24.84 10.45
N ALA A 141 36.40 24.01 10.47
CA ALA A 141 37.67 24.31 9.82
C ALA A 141 37.54 24.40 8.29
N GLU A 142 36.80 23.47 7.66
CA GLU A 142 36.54 23.51 6.21
C GLU A 142 35.73 24.74 5.80
N HIS A 143 34.73 25.13 6.61
CA HIS A 143 33.93 26.33 6.35
C HIS A 143 34.76 27.62 6.51
N ALA A 144 35.55 27.73 7.59
CA ALA A 144 36.44 28.87 7.82
C ALA A 144 37.48 29.03 6.71
N ALA A 145 37.91 27.92 6.09
CA ALA A 145 38.80 27.92 4.93
C ALA A 145 38.09 28.19 3.59
N GLY A 146 36.78 28.42 3.57
CA GLY A 146 35.99 28.64 2.35
C GLY A 146 35.83 27.40 1.46
N ARG A 147 36.15 26.21 1.97
CA ARG A 147 36.09 24.94 1.22
C ARG A 147 34.72 24.25 1.30
N SER A 148 33.88 24.63 2.26
CA SER A 148 32.53 24.07 2.42
C SER A 148 31.54 25.08 2.98
N ALA A 149 30.24 24.82 2.81
CA ALA A 149 29.19 25.56 3.49
C ALA A 149 29.17 25.25 4.99
N ARG A 150 28.49 26.09 5.77
CA ARG A 150 28.37 25.91 7.22
C ARG A 150 27.53 24.68 7.58
N VAL A 151 27.72 24.18 8.79
CA VAL A 151 26.73 23.33 9.46
C VAL A 151 25.55 24.21 9.86
N ALA A 152 24.37 23.91 9.33
CA ALA A 152 23.14 24.65 9.59
C ALA A 152 22.28 24.00 10.69
N LEU A 153 22.42 22.68 10.87
CA LEU A 153 21.56 21.92 11.78
C LEU A 153 22.27 20.70 12.37
N VAL A 154 21.99 20.41 13.64
CA VAL A 154 22.35 19.18 14.35
C VAL A 154 21.06 18.49 14.79
N LEU A 155 20.75 17.34 14.19
CA LEU A 155 19.53 16.55 14.42
C LEU A 155 19.84 15.39 15.35
N LEU A 156 19.15 15.37 16.49
CA LEU A 156 19.33 14.40 17.57
C LEU A 156 18.01 13.65 17.83
N GLU A 157 18.13 12.41 18.29
CA GLU A 157 17.03 11.58 18.78
C GLU A 157 17.52 10.85 20.04
N SER A 158 16.76 10.86 21.14
CA SER A 158 17.18 10.21 22.39
C SER A 158 15.98 9.79 23.25
N PRO A 159 15.81 8.50 23.53
CA PRO A 159 16.50 7.36 22.93
C PRO A 159 16.29 7.27 21.42
N THR A 160 17.27 6.73 20.69
CA THR A 160 17.16 6.53 19.23
C THR A 160 16.22 5.37 18.86
N ASN A 161 15.64 5.39 17.66
CA ASN A 161 14.79 4.32 17.16
C ASN A 161 15.41 3.63 15.93
N PRO A 162 15.69 2.30 15.96
CA PRO A 162 15.21 1.33 16.96
C PRO A 162 16.24 0.89 18.01
N MET A 163 17.49 1.38 17.99
CA MET A 163 18.55 0.82 18.85
C MET A 163 18.51 1.32 20.30
N ILE A 164 17.70 2.33 20.61
CA ILE A 164 17.51 2.90 21.95
C ILE A 164 18.83 3.47 22.50
N LYS A 165 19.76 3.88 21.62
CA LYS A 165 21.00 4.57 22.03
C LYS A 165 20.64 5.90 22.69
N ILE A 166 21.47 6.36 23.62
CA ILE A 166 21.20 7.57 24.40
C ILE A 166 22.20 8.65 24.01
N ALA A 167 21.72 9.70 23.32
CA ALA A 167 22.52 10.91 23.09
C ALA A 167 22.57 11.75 24.37
N ASP A 168 23.76 12.23 24.75
CA ASP A 168 23.94 13.23 25.82
C ASP A 168 23.56 14.62 25.27
N LEU A 169 22.28 14.97 25.40
CA LEU A 169 21.73 16.15 24.75
C LEU A 169 22.41 17.45 25.21
N PRO A 170 22.64 17.68 26.53
CA PRO A 170 23.37 18.87 26.98
C PRO A 170 24.77 18.97 26.38
N ARG A 171 25.52 17.87 26.31
CA ARG A 171 26.86 17.88 25.73
C ARG A 171 26.84 18.12 24.23
N CYS A 172 25.93 17.50 23.48
CA CYS A 172 25.78 17.75 22.04
C CYS A 172 25.39 19.22 21.75
N VAL A 173 24.50 19.80 22.54
CA VAL A 173 24.14 21.23 22.43
C VAL A 173 25.37 22.11 22.68
N GLN A 174 26.12 21.84 23.76
CA GLN A 174 27.34 22.57 24.07
C GLN A 174 28.34 22.53 22.91
N LEU A 175 28.62 21.34 22.37
CA LEU A 175 29.52 21.14 21.23
C LEU A 175 29.06 21.89 19.98
N ALA A 176 27.77 21.88 19.69
CA ALA A 176 27.20 22.63 18.57
C ALA A 176 27.42 24.13 18.76
N ARG A 177 27.27 24.68 19.97
CA ARG A 177 27.55 26.11 20.25
C ARG A 177 29.04 26.45 20.14
N GLU A 178 29.91 25.57 20.61
CA GLU A 178 31.37 25.77 20.61
C GLU A 178 31.96 25.78 19.19
N HIS A 179 31.51 24.86 18.33
CA HIS A 179 32.14 24.63 17.03
C HIS A 179 31.29 25.06 15.83
N ALA A 180 29.98 25.17 15.98
CA ALA A 180 29.07 25.59 14.93
C ALA A 180 27.97 26.54 15.47
N PRO A 181 28.32 27.73 16.01
CA PRO A 181 27.39 28.59 16.74
C PRO A 181 26.15 29.05 15.95
N GLY A 182 26.19 28.98 14.62
CA GLY A 182 25.04 29.26 13.74
C GLY A 182 24.14 28.06 13.43
N ALA A 183 24.47 26.86 13.91
CA ALA A 183 23.70 25.64 13.70
C ALA A 183 22.53 25.55 14.69
N LEU A 184 21.35 25.18 14.20
CA LEU A 184 20.20 24.85 15.02
C LEU A 184 20.36 23.46 15.62
N THR A 185 20.08 23.32 16.91
CA THR A 185 20.00 22.03 17.59
C THR A 185 18.55 21.57 17.64
N VAL A 186 18.28 20.38 17.13
CA VAL A 186 16.93 19.84 16.99
C VAL A 186 16.85 18.47 17.64
N VAL A 187 15.82 18.24 18.45
CA VAL A 187 15.58 16.94 19.09
C VAL A 187 14.21 16.39 18.70
N ASP A 188 14.20 15.16 18.18
CA ASP A 188 13.00 14.32 18.17
C ASP A 188 12.80 13.75 19.58
N ASN A 189 11.75 14.19 20.27
CA ASN A 189 11.42 13.78 21.64
C ASN A 189 10.32 12.71 21.70
N THR A 190 9.94 12.13 20.55
CA THR A 190 8.78 11.24 20.43
C THR A 190 8.84 10.04 21.37
N MET A 191 10.03 9.46 21.62
CA MET A 191 10.20 8.28 22.51
C MET A 191 9.87 8.58 23.98
N MET A 192 10.01 9.83 24.41
CA MET A 192 9.94 10.22 25.83
C MET A 192 8.71 11.05 26.14
N SER A 193 8.21 11.81 25.16
CA SER A 193 7.19 12.85 25.33
C SER A 193 7.65 13.96 26.30
N PRO A 194 6.97 15.12 26.33
CA PRO A 194 7.24 16.18 27.32
C PRO A 194 7.10 15.74 28.78
N PHE A 195 6.45 14.61 29.05
CA PHE A 195 6.30 14.09 30.41
C PHE A 195 7.62 13.61 31.00
N LEU A 196 8.40 12.85 30.22
CA LEU A 196 9.62 12.22 30.71
C LEU A 196 10.88 13.01 30.37
N MET A 197 10.87 13.83 29.31
CA MET A 197 12.03 14.62 28.92
C MET A 197 11.58 15.95 28.30
N ARG A 198 12.27 17.04 28.67
CA ARG A 198 12.07 18.39 28.10
C ARG A 198 13.39 18.90 27.53
N PRO A 199 13.71 18.59 26.26
CA PRO A 199 15.00 18.97 25.70
C PRO A 199 15.23 20.48 25.58
N LEU A 200 14.17 21.29 25.50
CA LEU A 200 14.29 22.77 25.49
C LEU A 200 14.95 23.31 26.77
N ASP A 201 14.74 22.66 27.92
CA ASP A 201 15.38 23.02 29.19
C ASP A 201 16.91 22.78 29.15
N MET A 202 17.40 22.02 28.16
CA MET A 202 18.81 21.68 27.94
C MET A 202 19.48 22.56 26.88
N GLY A 203 18.80 23.61 26.41
CA GLY A 203 19.36 24.58 25.44
C GLY A 203 19.16 24.22 23.97
N VAL A 204 18.33 23.20 23.68
CA VAL A 204 17.90 22.82 22.33
C VAL A 204 17.08 23.95 21.70
N ASP A 205 17.27 24.21 20.40
CA ASP A 205 16.55 25.29 19.69
C ASP A 205 15.11 24.90 19.34
N ILE A 206 14.92 23.68 18.82
CA ILE A 206 13.62 23.16 18.37
C ILE A 206 13.45 21.73 18.87
N VAL A 207 12.30 21.45 19.48
CA VAL A 207 11.87 20.09 19.79
C VAL A 207 10.69 19.75 18.91
N TYR A 208 10.64 18.52 18.41
CA TYR A 208 9.43 18.01 17.78
C TYR A 208 9.05 16.63 18.28
N ASP A 209 7.76 16.35 18.22
CA ASP A 209 7.16 15.07 18.59
C ASP A 209 6.26 14.59 17.45
N SER A 210 6.35 13.30 17.12
CA SER A 210 5.26 12.60 16.44
C SER A 210 4.11 12.44 17.42
N ALA A 211 3.23 13.43 17.48
CA ALA A 211 2.08 13.43 18.38
C ALA A 211 1.08 12.30 18.11
N THR A 212 1.22 11.62 16.97
CA THR A 212 0.55 10.35 16.66
C THR A 212 0.83 9.24 17.69
N LYS A 213 1.95 9.33 18.41
CA LYS A 213 2.42 8.33 19.36
C LYS A 213 1.88 8.62 20.76
N TYR A 214 2.74 8.91 21.74
CA TYR A 214 2.32 9.06 23.14
C TYR A 214 1.39 10.24 23.40
N LEU A 215 1.54 11.37 22.69
CA LEU A 215 0.69 12.55 22.93
C LEU A 215 -0.79 12.26 22.65
N SER A 216 -1.13 11.68 21.48
CA SER A 216 -2.46 11.13 21.23
C SER A 216 -2.70 9.92 22.13
N GLY A 217 -1.92 8.85 21.97
CA GLY A 217 -2.00 7.63 22.76
C GLY A 217 -3.14 6.68 22.42
N HIS A 218 -3.93 6.94 21.37
CA HIS A 218 -5.18 6.19 21.10
C HIS A 218 -5.28 5.61 19.68
N HIS A 219 -4.22 5.68 18.87
CA HIS A 219 -4.20 5.15 17.49
C HIS A 219 -5.28 5.73 16.54
N ASP A 220 -5.73 6.96 16.81
CA ASP A 220 -6.86 7.59 16.12
C ASP A 220 -6.54 8.97 15.51
N VAL A 221 -5.33 9.49 15.73
CA VAL A 221 -4.91 10.82 15.25
C VAL A 221 -3.54 10.77 14.60
N MET A 222 -3.46 11.24 13.35
CA MET A 222 -2.19 11.60 12.71
C MET A 222 -1.84 13.04 13.10
N ALA A 223 -0.74 13.22 13.84
CA ALA A 223 -0.31 14.55 14.26
C ALA A 223 1.20 14.64 14.51
N GLY A 224 1.72 15.85 14.38
CA GLY A 224 3.05 16.29 14.76
C GLY A 224 2.98 17.59 15.56
N VAL A 225 3.93 17.77 16.48
CA VAL A 225 4.05 18.97 17.31
C VAL A 225 5.46 19.52 17.19
N LEU A 226 5.57 20.84 16.96
CA LEU A 226 6.82 21.61 17.00
C LEU A 226 6.80 22.49 18.25
N ALA A 227 7.91 22.62 18.95
CA ALA A 227 8.06 23.49 20.12
C ALA A 227 9.39 24.24 20.08
N CYS A 228 9.37 25.54 20.41
CA CYS A 228 10.58 26.36 20.54
C CYS A 228 10.36 27.57 21.47
N ASN A 229 11.46 28.18 21.92
CA ASN A 229 11.41 29.41 22.73
C ASN A 229 11.70 30.69 21.92
N ARG A 230 12.30 30.55 20.74
CA ARG A 230 12.77 31.67 19.92
C ARG A 230 11.68 32.21 19.00
N ASP A 231 11.42 33.51 19.08
CA ASP A 231 10.41 34.20 18.26
C ASP A 231 10.73 34.16 16.75
N ASP A 232 12.01 34.26 16.40
CA ASP A 232 12.45 34.24 15.00
C ASP A 232 12.24 32.87 14.34
N LEU A 233 12.42 31.79 15.09
CA LEU A 233 12.14 30.42 14.63
C LEU A 233 10.64 30.18 14.52
N ALA A 234 9.88 30.60 15.52
CA ALA A 234 8.42 30.47 15.54
C ALA A 234 7.77 31.16 14.33
N ALA A 235 8.16 32.40 14.03
CA ALA A 235 7.64 33.13 12.88
C ALA A 235 7.96 32.44 11.54
N LYS A 236 9.16 31.88 11.39
CA LYS A 236 9.56 31.12 10.19
C LYS A 236 8.81 29.80 10.05
N MET A 237 8.64 29.04 11.14
CA MET A 237 7.86 27.79 11.13
C MET A 237 6.40 28.08 10.79
N PHE A 238 5.79 29.09 11.41
CA PHE A 238 4.42 29.51 11.11
C PHE A 238 4.24 29.91 9.64
N PHE A 239 5.18 30.67 9.08
CA PHE A 239 5.15 31.02 7.65
C PHE A 239 5.17 29.78 6.75
N THR A 240 6.02 28.79 7.05
CA THR A 240 6.10 27.54 6.30
C THR A 240 4.81 26.73 6.44
N ILE A 241 4.29 26.56 7.66
CA ILE A 241 3.02 25.86 7.93
C ILE A 241 1.88 26.48 7.13
N LYS A 242 1.77 27.81 7.19
CA LYS A 242 0.78 28.58 6.43
C LYS A 242 0.94 28.36 4.93
N SER A 243 2.16 28.42 4.41
CA SER A 243 2.42 28.44 2.96
C SER A 243 2.38 27.06 2.30
N VAL A 244 2.76 26.00 3.02
CA VAL A 244 2.61 24.60 2.60
C VAL A 244 1.18 24.12 2.86
N GLY A 245 0.56 24.62 3.94
CA GLY A 245 -0.82 24.31 4.30
C GLY A 245 -1.00 23.03 5.10
N ASN A 246 -0.06 22.69 5.98
CA ASN A 246 0.00 21.41 6.69
C ASN A 246 -0.43 21.47 8.18
N GLY A 247 -1.09 22.55 8.60
CA GLY A 247 -1.61 22.67 9.97
C GLY A 247 -2.65 21.60 10.30
N LEU A 248 -2.67 21.14 11.56
CA LEU A 248 -3.55 20.06 12.01
C LEU A 248 -5.05 20.45 11.92
N ALA A 249 -5.90 19.50 11.54
CA ALA A 249 -7.34 19.75 11.37
C ALA A 249 -8.06 19.89 12.73
N PRO A 250 -9.15 20.67 12.84
CA PRO A 250 -9.80 20.97 14.12
C PRO A 250 -10.25 19.73 14.92
N LEU A 251 -10.79 18.70 14.27
CA LEU A 251 -11.20 17.48 14.97
C LEU A 251 -10.00 16.72 15.53
N GLU A 252 -8.91 16.63 14.76
CA GLU A 252 -7.66 16.02 15.22
C GLU A 252 -7.04 16.81 16.36
N CYS A 253 -7.15 18.15 16.34
CA CYS A 253 -6.73 18.98 17.46
C CYS A 253 -7.50 18.63 18.74
N PHE A 254 -8.83 18.48 18.65
CA PHE A 254 -9.66 18.09 19.78
C PHE A 254 -9.31 16.69 20.31
N LEU A 255 -9.16 15.71 19.42
CA LEU A 255 -8.77 14.34 19.80
C LEU A 255 -7.38 14.32 20.45
N LEU A 256 -6.44 15.13 19.95
CA LEU A 256 -5.11 15.25 20.55
C LEU A 256 -5.16 15.88 21.95
N VAL A 257 -5.94 16.95 22.16
CA VAL A 257 -6.16 17.51 23.51
C VAL A 257 -6.76 16.45 24.44
N ARG A 258 -7.73 15.66 23.97
CA ARG A 258 -8.31 14.55 24.74
C ARG A 258 -7.25 13.51 25.12
N GLY A 259 -6.35 13.16 24.19
CA GLY A 259 -5.22 12.27 24.43
C GLY A 259 -4.25 12.82 25.48
N ILE A 260 -3.87 14.09 25.37
CA ILE A 260 -2.96 14.79 26.29
C ILE A 260 -3.47 14.76 27.73
N LYS A 261 -4.78 14.89 27.95
CA LYS A 261 -5.40 14.86 29.30
C LYS A 261 -5.11 13.58 30.08
N THR A 262 -4.78 12.48 29.41
CA THR A 262 -4.45 11.19 30.04
C THR A 262 -2.97 10.83 29.93
N LEU A 263 -2.13 11.70 29.33
CA LEU A 263 -0.72 11.42 29.02
C LEU A 263 0.07 10.97 30.25
N ALA A 264 0.03 11.73 31.35
CA ALA A 264 0.79 11.39 32.55
C ALA A 264 0.43 10.00 33.09
N LEU A 265 -0.87 9.70 33.21
CA LEU A 265 -1.38 8.42 33.71
C LEU A 265 -0.96 7.25 32.81
N ARG A 266 -1.08 7.43 31.48
CA ARG A 266 -0.66 6.43 30.51
C ARG A 266 0.84 6.17 30.62
N MET A 267 1.66 7.22 30.57
CA MET A 267 3.10 7.10 30.59
C MET A 267 3.63 6.47 31.89
N GLU A 268 3.04 6.80 33.04
CA GLU A 268 3.40 6.19 34.33
C GLU A 268 3.15 4.67 34.35
N LYS A 269 1.95 4.25 33.92
CA LYS A 269 1.58 2.83 33.84
C LYS A 269 2.43 2.09 32.80
N GLN A 270 2.64 2.69 31.63
CA GLN A 270 3.42 2.14 30.54
C GLN A 270 4.88 1.93 30.95
N GLN A 271 5.55 2.94 31.53
CA GLN A 271 6.96 2.79 31.95
C GLN A 271 7.12 1.78 33.10
N ALA A 272 6.17 1.73 34.05
CA ALA A 272 6.21 0.77 35.16
C ALA A 272 6.09 -0.67 34.65
N THR A 273 5.18 -0.90 33.71
CA THR A 273 4.99 -2.20 33.06
C THR A 273 6.22 -2.59 32.22
N THR A 274 6.77 -1.62 31.49
CA THR A 274 8.00 -1.80 30.69
C THR A 274 9.18 -2.24 31.55
N MET A 275 9.36 -1.62 32.73
CA MET A 275 10.42 -2.02 33.67
C MET A 275 10.27 -3.48 34.12
N ARG A 276 9.04 -3.94 34.43
CA ARG A 276 8.79 -5.33 34.81
C ARG A 276 9.18 -6.31 33.70
N ILE A 277 8.80 -5.99 32.46
CA ILE A 277 9.12 -6.81 31.28
C ILE A 277 10.62 -6.81 30.99
N ALA A 278 11.28 -5.66 31.09
CA ALA A 278 12.72 -5.53 30.89
C ALA A 278 13.50 -6.37 31.92
N GLN A 279 13.11 -6.32 33.19
CA GLN A 279 13.71 -7.12 34.27
C GLN A 279 13.47 -8.61 34.06
N TYR A 280 12.28 -9.01 33.62
CA TYR A 280 11.97 -10.40 33.30
C TYR A 280 12.87 -10.94 32.17
N LEU A 281 13.01 -10.20 31.07
CA LEU A 281 13.88 -10.57 29.95
C LEU A 281 15.37 -10.59 30.35
N GLU A 282 15.81 -9.63 31.17
CA GLU A 282 17.19 -9.60 31.70
C GLU A 282 17.47 -10.79 32.62
N GLN A 283 16.54 -11.17 33.50
CA GLN A 283 16.66 -12.34 34.39
C GLN A 283 16.77 -13.65 33.62
N LEU A 284 16.12 -13.75 32.46
CA LEU A 284 16.27 -14.90 31.55
C LEU A 284 17.62 -14.92 30.84
N GLY A 285 18.38 -13.81 30.84
CA GLY A 285 19.68 -13.71 30.18
C GLY A 285 19.60 -13.25 28.72
N PHE A 286 18.51 -12.59 28.30
CA PHE A 286 18.48 -11.88 27.02
C PHE A 286 19.30 -10.59 27.10
N LYS A 287 19.85 -10.17 25.96
CA LYS A 287 20.47 -8.85 25.84
C LYS A 287 19.38 -7.81 25.63
N VAL A 288 19.03 -7.10 26.70
CA VAL A 288 17.96 -6.11 26.72
C VAL A 288 18.52 -4.70 26.61
N ARG A 289 17.95 -3.90 25.71
CA ARG A 289 18.20 -2.47 25.56
C ARG A 289 17.02 -1.72 26.15
N TYR A 290 17.18 -1.28 27.39
CA TYR A 290 16.19 -0.47 28.06
C TYR A 290 16.88 0.54 28.98
N PRO A 291 16.60 1.86 28.85
CA PRO A 291 17.31 2.88 29.62
C PRO A 291 17.08 2.81 31.13
N GLY A 292 16.05 2.09 31.58
CA GLY A 292 15.76 1.85 32.99
C GLY A 292 16.63 0.79 33.66
N LEU A 293 17.24 -0.12 32.90
CA LEU A 293 18.10 -1.17 33.47
C LEU A 293 19.48 -0.60 33.80
N ARG A 294 19.99 -0.86 35.01
CA ARG A 294 21.33 -0.39 35.43
C ARG A 294 22.47 -1.03 34.64
N SER A 295 22.24 -2.20 34.07
CA SER A 295 23.16 -2.91 33.19
C SER A 295 23.28 -2.25 31.80
N TYR A 296 22.31 -1.42 31.42
CA TYR A 296 22.31 -0.76 30.12
C TYR A 296 23.35 0.35 30.08
N ALA A 297 24.23 0.33 29.07
CA ALA A 297 25.34 1.27 28.97
C ALA A 297 24.89 2.75 28.98
N GLY A 298 23.73 3.05 28.40
CA GLY A 298 23.15 4.39 28.37
C GLY A 298 22.46 4.84 29.67
N TYR A 299 22.33 3.98 30.68
CA TYR A 299 21.58 4.25 31.92
C TYR A 299 22.04 5.54 32.60
N ALA A 300 23.34 5.70 32.80
CA ALA A 300 23.88 6.84 33.55
C ALA A 300 23.67 8.19 32.84
N VAL A 301 23.71 8.21 31.50
CA VAL A 301 23.40 9.41 30.70
C VAL A 301 21.91 9.69 30.76
N HIS A 302 21.09 8.66 30.51
CA HIS A 302 19.63 8.78 30.51
C HIS A 302 19.09 9.29 31.84
N ALA A 303 19.53 8.72 32.96
CA ALA A 303 19.09 9.08 34.30
C ALA A 303 19.44 10.53 34.70
N ARG A 304 20.40 11.19 34.01
CA ARG A 304 20.71 12.61 34.25
C ARG A 304 19.78 13.57 33.52
N GLN A 305 19.18 13.14 32.41
CA GLN A 305 18.42 14.03 31.50
C GLN A 305 16.93 13.68 31.39
N ALA A 306 16.49 12.50 31.84
CA ALA A 306 15.10 12.04 31.79
C ALA A 306 14.54 11.78 33.21
N ARG A 307 13.22 11.99 33.37
CA ARG A 307 12.47 11.72 34.61
C ARG A 307 12.05 10.27 34.77
N GLY A 308 12.12 9.48 33.70
CA GLY A 308 11.76 8.07 33.68
C GLY A 308 12.34 7.36 32.46
N ALA A 309 12.18 6.05 32.41
CA ALA A 309 12.86 5.20 31.41
C ALA A 309 12.13 5.10 30.07
N GLY A 310 10.87 5.53 29.99
CA GLY A 310 10.04 5.38 28.78
C GLY A 310 9.38 4.00 28.70
N ALA A 311 8.62 3.77 27.61
CA ALA A 311 7.84 2.55 27.42
C ALA A 311 8.19 1.72 26.18
N VAL A 312 9.36 2.00 25.60
CA VAL A 312 9.92 1.20 24.51
C VAL A 312 11.18 0.51 25.01
N LEU A 313 11.29 -0.78 24.74
CA LEU A 313 12.49 -1.57 24.96
C LEU A 313 12.75 -2.44 23.73
N SER A 314 13.98 -2.89 23.55
CA SER A 314 14.30 -3.92 22.57
C SER A 314 15.18 -5.01 23.17
N PHE A 315 15.16 -6.19 22.57
CA PHE A 315 16.02 -7.29 23.00
C PHE A 315 16.46 -8.15 21.80
N GLU A 316 17.64 -8.74 21.92
CA GLU A 316 18.24 -9.60 20.89
C GLU A 316 18.07 -11.06 21.29
N THR A 317 17.53 -11.88 20.37
CA THR A 317 17.26 -13.30 20.61
C THR A 317 18.47 -14.19 20.32
N GLY A 318 19.40 -13.72 19.47
CA GLY A 318 20.55 -14.48 18.95
C GLY A 318 20.34 -15.00 17.53
N GLN A 319 19.09 -15.24 17.10
CA GLN A 319 18.77 -15.79 15.78
C GLN A 319 17.51 -15.15 15.17
N THR A 320 17.56 -14.81 13.89
CA THR A 320 16.45 -14.12 13.20
C THR A 320 15.21 -14.99 13.15
N ALA A 321 15.37 -16.29 12.84
CA ALA A 321 14.27 -17.25 12.82
C ALA A 321 13.62 -17.45 14.21
N LEU A 322 14.40 -17.31 15.29
CA LEU A 322 13.87 -17.36 16.65
C LEU A 322 13.00 -16.14 16.93
N SER A 323 13.43 -14.96 16.48
CA SER A 323 12.64 -13.73 16.60
C SER A 323 11.32 -13.81 15.83
N GLU A 324 11.34 -14.32 14.60
CA GLU A 324 10.12 -14.52 13.79
C GLU A 324 9.11 -15.42 14.51
N LYS A 325 9.57 -16.55 15.07
CA LYS A 325 8.71 -17.46 15.84
C LYS A 325 8.12 -16.78 17.09
N ILE A 326 8.90 -15.98 17.80
CA ILE A 326 8.40 -15.25 18.98
C ILE A 326 7.32 -14.25 18.56
N VAL A 327 7.57 -13.46 17.51
CA VAL A 327 6.62 -12.44 17.03
C VAL A 327 5.35 -13.07 16.44
N ALA A 328 5.43 -14.25 15.84
CA ALA A 328 4.26 -14.98 15.35
C ALA A 328 3.46 -15.66 16.48
N ALA A 329 4.08 -15.99 17.61
CA ALA A 329 3.45 -16.78 18.67
C ALA A 329 2.73 -15.97 19.76
N VAL A 330 2.93 -14.65 19.82
CA VAL A 330 2.24 -13.76 20.77
C VAL A 330 0.76 -13.62 20.42
N ARG A 331 -0.09 -13.40 21.44
CA ARG A 331 -1.55 -13.31 21.26
C ARG A 331 -2.13 -11.98 21.73
N LEU A 332 -1.52 -11.37 22.74
CA LEU A 332 -1.92 -10.06 23.28
C LEU A 332 -1.19 -8.91 22.57
N TRP A 333 0.05 -9.15 22.14
CA TRP A 333 0.86 -8.13 21.47
C TRP A 333 0.42 -7.96 20.02
N GLY A 334 0.00 -6.75 19.63
CA GLY A 334 -0.31 -6.45 18.25
C GLY A 334 0.95 -6.34 17.38
N VAL A 335 1.02 -7.09 16.28
CA VAL A 335 2.13 -6.99 15.32
C VAL A 335 1.96 -5.72 14.48
N SER A 336 2.71 -4.66 14.85
CA SER A 336 2.64 -3.35 14.18
C SER A 336 3.90 -2.52 14.37
N VAL A 337 4.18 -1.63 13.42
CA VAL A 337 5.38 -0.75 13.44
C VAL A 337 5.25 0.52 14.30
N SER A 338 4.04 0.87 14.74
CA SER A 338 3.79 2.07 15.56
C SER A 338 4.16 1.83 17.04
N PHE A 339 3.91 2.83 17.89
CA PHE A 339 4.07 2.75 19.34
C PHE A 339 3.31 3.87 20.06
N GLY A 340 3.24 3.76 21.39
CA GLY A 340 2.74 4.81 22.27
C GLY A 340 1.23 4.85 22.46
N CYS A 341 0.51 3.87 21.90
CA CYS A 341 -0.90 3.66 22.21
C CYS A 341 -1.11 2.93 23.54
N VAL A 342 -2.38 2.87 23.95
CA VAL A 342 -2.83 2.07 25.10
C VAL A 342 -2.63 0.56 24.91
N ASN A 343 -2.50 0.07 23.67
CA ASN A 343 -2.23 -1.33 23.38
C ASN A 343 -0.72 -1.61 23.26
N SER A 344 -0.31 -2.82 23.65
CA SER A 344 1.05 -3.31 23.54
C SER A 344 1.33 -3.84 22.14
N LEU A 345 2.46 -3.45 21.56
CA LEU A 345 2.86 -3.82 20.20
C LEU A 345 4.23 -4.49 20.20
N ILE A 346 4.40 -5.43 19.26
CA ILE A 346 5.66 -6.13 19.00
C ILE A 346 6.04 -5.96 17.52
N THR A 347 7.33 -5.81 17.24
CA THR A 347 7.82 -5.70 15.86
C THR A 347 9.26 -6.16 15.73
N MET A 348 9.64 -6.54 14.50
CA MET A 348 11.02 -6.78 14.08
C MET A 348 11.46 -5.60 13.18
N PRO A 349 12.22 -4.63 13.72
CA PRO A 349 12.52 -3.39 13.00
C PRO A 349 13.17 -3.61 11.64
N CYS A 350 14.16 -4.51 11.52
CA CYS A 350 14.88 -4.76 10.26
C CYS A 350 14.05 -5.44 9.16
N GLN A 351 13.01 -6.20 9.54
CA GLN A 351 12.10 -6.84 8.59
C GLN A 351 10.87 -6.00 8.25
N MET A 352 10.55 -4.99 9.07
CA MET A 352 9.37 -4.15 8.89
C MET A 352 9.76 -2.67 8.68
N SER A 353 9.79 -1.86 9.75
CA SER A 353 9.89 -0.40 9.65
C SER A 353 11.22 0.10 9.05
N HIS A 354 12.28 -0.70 9.13
CA HIS A 354 13.62 -0.42 8.61
C HIS A 354 14.02 -1.39 7.48
N ALA A 355 13.07 -2.17 6.94
CA ALA A 355 13.33 -3.05 5.80
C ALA A 355 13.81 -2.27 4.56
N SER A 356 13.41 -1.00 4.43
CA SER A 356 13.83 -0.12 3.34
C SER A 356 15.30 0.30 3.40
N ILE A 357 16.00 0.10 4.53
CA ILE A 357 17.45 0.36 4.62
C ILE A 357 18.15 -0.86 4.03
N PRO A 358 19.06 -0.72 3.03
CA PRO A 358 19.74 -1.88 2.45
C PRO A 358 20.46 -2.75 3.50
N PRO A 359 20.46 -4.10 3.37
CA PRO A 359 21.06 -5.00 4.36
C PRO A 359 22.52 -4.68 4.69
N GLU A 360 23.31 -4.28 3.70
CA GLU A 360 24.70 -3.85 3.87
C GLU A 360 24.82 -2.59 4.72
N VAL A 361 23.91 -1.63 4.55
CA VAL A 361 23.85 -0.39 5.35
C VAL A 361 23.36 -0.70 6.76
N ARG A 362 22.41 -1.63 6.92
CA ARG A 362 21.98 -2.10 8.25
C ARG A 362 23.13 -2.77 9.00
N ALA A 363 23.89 -3.62 8.31
CA ALA A 363 25.07 -4.26 8.88
C ALA A 363 26.16 -3.25 9.25
N GLU A 364 26.45 -2.26 8.39
CA GLU A 364 27.38 -1.16 8.68
C GLU A 364 26.95 -0.35 9.92
N ARG A 365 25.65 -0.04 10.04
CA ARG A 365 25.07 0.64 11.20
C ARG A 365 24.92 -0.24 12.44
N GLY A 366 25.28 -1.53 12.35
CA GLY A 366 25.21 -2.47 13.46
C GLY A 366 23.79 -2.80 13.94
N LEU A 367 22.78 -2.70 13.06
CA LEU A 367 21.39 -3.05 13.32
C LEU A 367 21.22 -4.59 13.34
N PRO A 368 20.88 -5.21 14.49
CA PRO A 368 20.72 -6.66 14.58
C PRO A 368 19.44 -7.11 13.87
N GLU A 369 19.55 -8.03 12.90
CA GLU A 369 18.38 -8.59 12.19
C GLU A 369 17.44 -9.37 13.13
N ASN A 370 17.99 -9.90 14.22
CA ASN A 370 17.28 -10.62 15.28
C ASN A 370 16.68 -9.70 16.37
N LEU A 371 16.72 -8.38 16.21
CA LEU A 371 16.20 -7.43 17.19
C LEU A 371 14.66 -7.48 17.23
N ILE A 372 14.10 -7.69 18.41
CA ILE A 372 12.67 -7.46 18.68
C ILE A 372 12.51 -6.15 19.44
N ARG A 373 11.57 -5.31 19.01
CA ARG A 373 11.17 -4.10 19.74
C ARG A 373 9.79 -4.31 20.34
N LEU A 374 9.66 -4.04 21.64
CA LEU A 374 8.39 -4.03 22.37
C LEU A 374 8.00 -2.59 22.67
N CYS A 375 6.73 -2.28 22.45
CA CYS A 375 6.15 -0.98 22.73
C CYS A 375 4.97 -1.22 23.67
N VAL A 376 5.17 -0.90 24.94
CA VAL A 376 4.28 -1.37 26.01
C VAL A 376 3.10 -0.42 26.20
N GLY A 377 1.90 -0.99 26.24
CA GLY A 377 0.63 -0.34 26.51
C GLY A 377 0.31 -0.27 28.01
N ILE A 378 -0.97 -0.15 28.32
CA ILE A 378 -1.49 -0.02 29.69
C ILE A 378 -2.13 -1.30 30.22
N GLU A 379 -2.01 -2.42 29.49
CA GLU A 379 -2.52 -3.72 29.91
C GLU A 379 -1.95 -4.18 31.27
N ASP A 380 -2.51 -5.27 31.78
CA ASP A 380 -1.92 -5.89 32.95
C ASP A 380 -0.53 -6.45 32.61
N ALA A 381 0.42 -6.16 33.48
CA ALA A 381 1.82 -6.52 33.24
C ALA A 381 2.05 -8.03 33.36
N ASP A 382 1.28 -8.71 34.22
CA ASP A 382 1.36 -10.15 34.38
C ASP A 382 0.81 -10.87 33.15
N ASP A 383 -0.26 -10.35 32.54
CA ASP A 383 -0.81 -10.89 31.28
C ASP A 383 0.19 -10.74 30.12
N LEU A 384 0.80 -9.56 29.97
CA LEU A 384 1.82 -9.31 28.94
C LEU A 384 3.06 -10.19 29.10
N ILE A 385 3.51 -10.39 30.35
CA ILE A 385 4.65 -11.28 30.66
C ILE A 385 4.26 -12.73 30.41
N ALA A 386 3.05 -13.16 30.77
CA ALA A 386 2.58 -14.51 30.56
C ALA A 386 2.49 -14.86 29.06
N ASP A 387 1.93 -13.96 28.25
CA ASP A 387 1.86 -14.14 26.79
C ASP A 387 3.26 -14.16 26.16
N LEU A 388 4.14 -13.23 26.56
CA LEU A 388 5.53 -13.22 26.07
C LEU A 388 6.30 -14.47 26.51
N GLN A 389 6.11 -14.95 27.75
CA GLN A 389 6.69 -16.20 28.24
C GLN A 389 6.20 -17.40 27.42
N GLN A 390 4.91 -17.47 27.12
CA GLN A 390 4.35 -18.53 26.28
C GLN A 390 4.96 -18.49 24.86
N ALA A 391 5.07 -17.31 24.26
CA ALA A 391 5.69 -17.14 22.95
C ALA A 391 7.19 -17.56 22.97
N LEU A 392 7.93 -17.15 24.00
CA LEU A 392 9.34 -17.54 24.19
C LEU A 392 9.50 -19.06 24.39
N LEU A 393 8.60 -19.70 25.14
CA LEU A 393 8.59 -21.16 25.33
C LEU A 393 8.27 -21.88 24.01
N HIS A 394 7.23 -21.43 23.31
CA HIS A 394 6.79 -22.04 22.05
C HIS A 394 7.86 -21.93 20.97
N ALA A 395 8.56 -20.79 20.91
CA ALA A 395 9.68 -20.58 20.00
C ALA A 395 10.94 -21.39 20.35
N GLY A 396 11.00 -21.98 21.56
CA GLY A 396 12.18 -22.68 22.08
C GLY A 396 13.28 -21.77 22.61
N ALA A 397 12.97 -20.49 22.85
CA ALA A 397 13.93 -19.51 23.35
C ALA A 397 14.25 -19.71 24.85
N ILE A 398 13.31 -20.27 25.61
CA ILE A 398 13.45 -20.59 27.04
C ILE A 398 12.90 -21.99 27.33
N GLN A 399 13.34 -22.60 28.43
CA GLN A 399 12.85 -23.90 28.91
C GLN A 399 12.68 -23.93 30.44
N PRO A 400 11.80 -24.77 31.00
CA PRO A 400 11.66 -24.93 32.44
C PRO A 400 12.94 -25.48 33.09
N THR A 401 13.27 -25.04 34.30
CA THR A 401 14.40 -25.61 35.05
C THR A 401 14.04 -26.99 35.63
N LYS A 402 15.04 -27.87 35.73
CA LYS A 402 14.86 -29.23 36.27
C LYS A 402 14.59 -29.25 37.79
N SER A 403 14.82 -28.15 38.51
CA SER A 403 14.77 -28.10 39.98
C SER A 403 13.52 -27.42 40.56
N GLN A 404 12.79 -26.60 39.79
CA GLN A 404 11.53 -25.98 40.22
C GLN A 404 10.56 -25.81 39.04
N LYS A 405 9.32 -26.30 39.17
CA LYS A 405 8.29 -26.28 38.10
C LYS A 405 7.89 -24.87 37.60
N SER A 406 8.32 -23.79 38.27
CA SER A 406 7.89 -22.42 38.00
C SER A 406 9.03 -21.46 37.61
N SER A 407 10.24 -21.93 37.33
CA SER A 407 11.35 -21.08 36.87
C SER A 407 11.87 -21.52 35.51
N TYR A 408 12.23 -20.55 34.66
CA TYR A 408 12.66 -20.74 33.28
C TYR A 408 14.08 -20.25 33.06
N VAL A 409 14.80 -20.85 32.11
CA VAL A 409 16.15 -20.45 31.70
C VAL A 409 16.21 -20.33 30.18
N ARG A 410 17.00 -19.38 29.68
CA ARG A 410 17.26 -19.23 28.25
C ARG A 410 17.98 -20.45 27.70
N VAL A 411 17.52 -20.91 26.54
CA VAL A 411 18.20 -21.95 25.77
C VAL A 411 19.38 -21.28 25.04
N PRO A 412 20.62 -21.75 25.21
CA PRO A 412 21.76 -21.20 24.48
C PRO A 412 21.55 -21.39 22.97
N VAL A 413 21.77 -20.32 22.21
CA VAL A 413 21.74 -20.33 20.75
C VAL A 413 23.08 -19.78 20.24
N GLU A 414 23.60 -20.36 19.15
CA GLU A 414 24.74 -19.75 18.45
C GLU A 414 24.28 -18.40 17.87
N ASP A 415 24.98 -17.32 18.24
CA ASP A 415 24.63 -15.96 17.84
C ASP A 415 24.98 -15.74 16.37
N GLU A 416 23.95 -15.60 15.52
CA GLU A 416 24.09 -15.35 14.09
C GLU A 416 24.96 -14.12 13.81
N MET A 417 24.90 -13.08 14.66
CA MET A 417 25.68 -11.84 14.49
C MET A 417 27.15 -12.02 14.88
N GLU A 418 27.45 -12.90 15.82
CA GLU A 418 28.84 -13.24 16.16
C GLU A 418 29.49 -14.07 15.04
N VAL A 419 28.74 -15.04 14.49
CA VAL A 419 29.13 -15.81 13.30
C VAL A 419 29.29 -14.90 12.08
N LEU A 420 28.37 -13.96 11.84
CA LEU A 420 28.46 -12.97 10.76
C LEU A 420 29.62 -11.99 10.95
N ARG A 421 29.91 -11.50 12.16
CA ARG A 421 31.08 -10.62 12.41
C ARG A 421 32.39 -11.35 12.14
N CYS A 422 32.50 -12.61 12.56
CA CYS A 422 33.65 -13.46 12.24
C CYS A 422 33.77 -13.73 10.73
N ALA A 423 32.64 -13.91 10.03
CA ALA A 423 32.59 -14.13 8.59
C ALA A 423 32.86 -12.85 7.75
N VAL A 424 32.38 -11.68 8.16
CA VAL A 424 32.60 -10.37 7.50
C VAL A 424 34.05 -9.91 7.66
N ALA A 425 34.69 -10.21 8.78
CA ALA A 425 36.14 -10.03 8.94
C ALA A 425 36.97 -10.94 8.00
N GLN A 426 36.38 -12.04 7.52
CA GLN A 426 37.07 -13.03 6.68
C GLN A 426 36.69 -12.99 5.19
N ARG A 427 35.54 -12.41 4.80
CA ARG A 427 35.07 -12.39 3.40
C ARG A 427 35.08 -11.00 2.78
N LYS A 428 36.26 -10.66 2.28
CA LYS A 428 36.49 -9.82 1.11
C LYS A 428 36.44 -10.65 -0.20
N ALA A 429 35.78 -11.82 -0.19
CA ALA A 429 35.70 -12.73 -1.32
C ALA A 429 34.44 -13.63 -1.23
N GLU A 430 33.59 -13.45 -2.25
CA GLU A 430 32.63 -14.38 -2.89
C GLU A 430 31.47 -15.05 -2.11
N ALA A 431 30.37 -15.19 -2.86
CA ALA A 431 28.99 -15.49 -2.48
C ALA A 431 28.57 -16.96 -2.86
N PRO A 432 27.30 -17.41 -2.75
CA PRO A 432 26.88 -18.29 -1.65
C PRO A 432 26.13 -19.58 -2.09
N SER A 433 25.84 -20.51 -1.16
CA SER A 433 24.67 -21.39 -1.26
C SER A 433 24.08 -21.88 0.07
N ALA A 434 22.74 -21.90 0.07
CA ALA A 434 21.64 -22.40 0.92
C ALA A 434 21.79 -23.75 1.68
N VAL A 435 20.87 -24.21 2.56
CA VAL A 435 19.76 -23.74 3.44
C VAL A 435 19.33 -25.01 4.23
N ALA A 436 18.89 -24.88 5.49
CA ALA A 436 18.32 -25.96 6.33
C ALA A 436 16.78 -26.07 6.22
N ALA A 437 16.21 -27.27 6.40
CA ALA A 437 14.79 -27.59 6.20
C ALA A 437 13.91 -27.47 7.49
N PRO A 438 12.71 -26.84 7.43
CA PRO A 438 11.79 -26.64 8.58
C PRO A 438 10.27 -26.89 8.27
N THR A 439 9.41 -26.65 9.27
CA THR A 439 8.03 -26.05 9.20
C THR A 439 6.90 -26.72 8.40
N ALA A 440 5.65 -26.33 8.72
CA ALA A 440 4.45 -26.71 7.99
C ALA A 440 4.55 -26.33 6.50
N LEU A 441 4.06 -27.20 5.64
CA LEU A 441 4.28 -27.12 4.20
C LEU A 441 2.94 -27.19 3.48
N THR A 442 2.70 -26.27 2.55
CA THR A 442 1.58 -26.32 1.63
C THR A 442 2.09 -26.55 0.22
N VAL A 443 1.68 -27.64 -0.41
CA VAL A 443 1.93 -27.88 -1.83
C VAL A 443 0.64 -27.69 -2.61
N SER A 444 0.75 -27.43 -3.90
CA SER A 444 -0.38 -27.47 -4.80
C SER A 444 0.01 -28.14 -6.11
N ALA A 445 -0.90 -28.90 -6.70
CA ALA A 445 -0.72 -29.52 -8.01
C ALA A 445 -1.93 -29.20 -8.89
N PRO A 446 -1.74 -28.77 -10.15
CA PRO A 446 -2.82 -28.55 -11.09
C PRO A 446 -3.51 -29.86 -11.47
N GLY A 447 -4.78 -29.74 -11.85
CA GLY A 447 -5.44 -30.79 -12.64
C GLY A 447 -4.92 -30.84 -14.07
N LYS A 448 -5.49 -31.74 -14.88
CA LYS A 448 -5.11 -31.93 -16.27
C LYS A 448 -6.32 -32.15 -17.17
N VAL A 449 -6.18 -31.72 -18.42
CA VAL A 449 -7.11 -32.04 -19.51
C VAL A 449 -6.34 -32.67 -20.67
N ILE A 450 -7.00 -33.54 -21.44
CA ILE A 450 -6.43 -34.03 -22.69
C ILE A 450 -7.01 -33.20 -23.83
N LEU A 451 -6.12 -32.58 -24.61
CA LEU A 451 -6.45 -31.78 -25.77
C LEU A 451 -6.64 -32.65 -27.00
N LEU A 452 -5.79 -33.65 -27.23
CA LEU A 452 -5.92 -34.61 -28.33
C LEU A 452 -5.41 -35.98 -27.90
N GLY A 453 -5.90 -37.06 -28.52
CA GLY A 453 -5.40 -38.41 -28.29
C GLY A 453 -6.12 -39.24 -27.22
N GLU A 454 -7.28 -38.81 -26.72
CA GLU A 454 -8.11 -39.65 -25.84
C GLU A 454 -8.50 -40.97 -26.53
N HIS A 455 -8.48 -42.07 -25.77
CA HIS A 455 -8.66 -43.45 -26.26
C HIS A 455 -7.62 -43.95 -27.26
N ALA A 456 -6.89 -43.06 -27.94
CA ALA A 456 -5.88 -43.42 -28.92
C ALA A 456 -4.52 -43.73 -28.28
N VAL A 457 -4.21 -43.09 -27.13
CA VAL A 457 -2.94 -43.25 -26.41
C VAL A 457 -2.62 -44.69 -26.00
N VAL A 458 -3.63 -45.48 -25.64
CA VAL A 458 -3.47 -46.90 -25.28
C VAL A 458 -3.16 -47.79 -26.48
N HIS A 459 -3.29 -47.26 -27.70
CA HIS A 459 -2.96 -47.91 -28.96
C HIS A 459 -1.66 -47.35 -29.58
N GLY A 460 -0.88 -46.56 -28.84
CA GLY A 460 0.42 -46.04 -29.27
C GLY A 460 0.35 -44.73 -30.05
N VAL A 461 -0.81 -44.04 -30.05
CA VAL A 461 -0.98 -42.72 -30.68
C VAL A 461 -0.55 -41.61 -29.71
N LYS A 462 0.05 -40.53 -30.24
CA LYS A 462 0.46 -39.36 -29.47
C LYS A 462 -0.75 -38.67 -28.82
N ALA A 463 -0.66 -38.42 -27.51
CA ALA A 463 -1.64 -37.65 -26.75
C ALA A 463 -1.05 -36.31 -26.33
N MET A 464 -1.89 -35.27 -26.38
CA MET A 464 -1.56 -33.92 -25.98
C MET A 464 -2.35 -33.61 -24.71
N ALA A 465 -1.69 -33.44 -23.58
CA ALA A 465 -2.33 -33.15 -22.31
C ALA A 465 -1.80 -31.83 -21.73
N ALA A 466 -2.65 -31.07 -21.06
CA ALA A 466 -2.30 -29.76 -20.51
C ALA A 466 -2.77 -29.60 -19.07
N ALA A 467 -1.97 -28.91 -18.28
CA ALA A 467 -2.26 -28.57 -16.89
C ALA A 467 -3.31 -27.46 -16.82
N THR A 468 -4.25 -27.58 -15.88
CA THR A 468 -5.30 -26.58 -15.63
C THR A 468 -4.93 -25.62 -14.50
N SER A 469 -5.49 -24.43 -14.50
CA SER A 469 -5.38 -23.48 -13.37
C SER A 469 -6.17 -23.91 -12.12
N LEU A 470 -7.11 -24.87 -12.21
CA LEU A 470 -7.70 -25.54 -11.05
C LEU A 470 -6.71 -26.51 -10.40
N ARG A 471 -6.59 -26.47 -9.07
CA ARG A 471 -5.53 -27.17 -8.32
C ARG A 471 -6.07 -27.98 -7.14
N CYS A 472 -5.36 -29.05 -6.81
CA CYS A 472 -5.37 -29.66 -5.49
C CYS A 472 -4.35 -28.95 -4.61
N TYR A 473 -4.71 -28.71 -3.36
CA TYR A 473 -3.85 -28.13 -2.33
C TYR A 473 -3.68 -29.17 -1.24
N GLY A 474 -2.43 -29.46 -0.88
CA GLY A 474 -2.09 -30.32 0.23
C GLY A 474 -1.33 -29.54 1.29
N HIS A 475 -1.68 -29.73 2.54
CA HIS A 475 -1.05 -29.11 3.70
C HIS A 475 -0.60 -30.20 4.65
N VAL A 476 0.61 -30.07 5.18
CA VAL A 476 1.11 -30.91 6.29
C VAL A 476 1.54 -30.02 7.43
N ALA A 477 1.08 -30.37 8.63
CA ALA A 477 1.44 -29.73 9.88
C ALA A 477 1.85 -30.79 10.92
N PRO A 478 2.69 -30.43 11.90
CA PRO A 478 2.95 -31.28 13.05
C PRO A 478 1.64 -31.61 13.79
N SER A 479 1.46 -32.87 14.17
CA SER A 479 0.34 -33.37 14.98
C SER A 479 0.85 -33.77 16.37
N ALA A 480 0.07 -33.51 17.41
CA ALA A 480 0.47 -33.81 18.79
C ALA A 480 0.22 -35.29 19.19
N ASP A 481 -0.65 -36.00 18.47
CA ASP A 481 -1.23 -37.27 18.94
C ASP A 481 -1.04 -38.46 17.98
N ARG A 482 -1.41 -38.35 16.70
CA ARG A 482 -1.39 -39.45 15.70
C ARG A 482 -1.20 -38.95 14.27
N LEU A 483 -0.66 -39.81 13.39
CA LEU A 483 -0.70 -39.65 11.95
C LEU A 483 -2.14 -39.59 11.44
N SER A 484 -2.50 -38.52 10.73
CA SER A 484 -3.87 -38.36 10.20
C SER A 484 -3.91 -37.84 8.78
N LEU A 485 -4.91 -38.29 8.02
CA LEU A 485 -5.25 -37.78 6.70
C LEU A 485 -6.68 -37.26 6.69
N VAL A 486 -6.85 -36.00 6.26
CA VAL A 486 -8.13 -35.34 6.08
C VAL A 486 -8.30 -34.92 4.63
N MET A 487 -9.35 -35.41 3.97
CA MET A 487 -9.77 -35.00 2.63
C MET A 487 -11.27 -34.73 2.65
N PRO A 488 -11.69 -33.49 2.94
CA PRO A 488 -13.10 -33.13 3.10
C PRO A 488 -13.94 -33.42 1.85
N ASP A 489 -13.34 -33.30 0.66
CA ASP A 489 -14.03 -33.46 -0.62
C ASP A 489 -14.54 -34.89 -0.87
N ILE A 490 -13.96 -35.90 -0.19
CA ILE A 490 -14.44 -37.29 -0.18
C ILE A 490 -14.93 -37.75 1.20
N ALA A 491 -15.15 -36.81 2.13
CA ALA A 491 -15.50 -37.09 3.52
C ALA A 491 -14.56 -38.09 4.21
N LEU A 492 -13.25 -37.98 3.95
CA LEU A 492 -12.20 -38.73 4.64
C LEU A 492 -11.65 -37.88 5.78
N ALA A 493 -11.70 -38.40 7.00
CA ALA A 493 -10.97 -37.88 8.14
C ALA A 493 -10.63 -39.09 9.03
N HIS A 494 -9.37 -39.53 8.99
CA HIS A 494 -8.95 -40.74 9.69
C HIS A 494 -7.54 -40.59 10.25
N ALA A 495 -7.29 -41.23 11.40
CA ALA A 495 -6.01 -41.22 12.07
C ALA A 495 -5.58 -42.66 12.39
N TRP A 496 -4.31 -42.97 12.13
CA TRP A 496 -3.71 -44.28 12.37
C TRP A 496 -2.75 -44.23 13.55
N ASP A 497 -2.57 -45.37 14.21
CA ASP A 497 -1.48 -45.57 15.15
C ASP A 497 -0.23 -46.00 14.38
N GLU A 498 0.79 -45.14 14.34
CA GLU A 498 2.03 -45.36 13.60
C GLU A 498 2.77 -46.63 14.08
N ALA A 499 2.65 -46.98 15.36
CA ALA A 499 3.28 -48.18 15.92
C ALA A 499 2.61 -49.50 15.44
N ALA A 500 1.36 -49.43 14.96
CA ALA A 500 0.61 -50.58 14.45
C ALA A 500 0.81 -50.81 12.94
N LEU A 501 1.51 -49.92 12.24
CA LEU A 501 1.81 -50.07 10.83
C LEU A 501 2.84 -51.21 10.59
N PRO A 502 2.72 -51.99 9.50
CA PRO A 502 3.55 -53.16 9.26
C PRO A 502 4.95 -52.80 8.74
N TRP A 503 5.72 -52.00 9.49
CA TRP A 503 7.04 -51.46 9.10
C TRP A 503 8.05 -52.54 8.67
N ALA A 504 7.91 -53.78 9.17
CA ALA A 504 8.77 -54.91 8.79
C ALA A 504 8.63 -55.34 7.31
N LEU A 505 7.54 -54.95 6.64
CA LEU A 505 7.28 -55.28 5.24
C LEU A 505 7.82 -54.22 4.25
N VAL A 506 8.38 -53.10 4.73
CA VAL A 506 8.95 -52.06 3.86
C VAL A 506 10.32 -52.49 3.33
N PRO A 507 10.51 -52.60 2.00
CA PRO A 507 11.81 -52.97 1.43
C PRO A 507 12.85 -51.85 1.66
N ARG A 508 14.03 -52.21 2.17
CA ARG A 508 15.14 -51.28 2.46
C ARG A 508 16.07 -51.11 1.25
N THR A 509 15.60 -50.45 0.20
CA THR A 509 16.41 -50.11 -1.00
C THR A 509 16.45 -48.60 -1.21
N GLU A 510 17.63 -48.04 -1.53
CA GLU A 510 17.82 -46.59 -1.75
C GLU A 510 17.20 -46.06 -3.07
N ALA A 511 16.81 -46.95 -4.00
CA ALA A 511 16.21 -46.56 -5.28
C ALA A 511 14.67 -46.53 -5.21
N THR A 512 14.04 -45.54 -5.86
CA THR A 512 12.57 -45.45 -6.00
C THR A 512 12.00 -46.72 -6.66
N PRO A 513 11.09 -47.45 -6.00
CA PRO A 513 10.50 -48.66 -6.57
C PRO A 513 9.76 -48.38 -7.88
N THR A 514 9.83 -49.28 -8.85
CA THR A 514 9.05 -49.16 -10.10
C THR A 514 7.69 -49.82 -10.02
N ASP A 515 7.51 -50.78 -9.10
CA ASP A 515 6.29 -51.59 -8.92
C ASP A 515 5.90 -51.70 -7.44
N LEU A 516 4.63 -52.06 -7.20
CA LEU A 516 4.08 -52.21 -5.86
C LEU A 516 4.61 -53.48 -5.18
N GLU A 517 5.05 -53.37 -3.93
CA GLU A 517 5.43 -54.54 -3.12
C GLU A 517 4.15 -55.28 -2.69
N PRO A 518 3.92 -56.52 -3.15
CA PRO A 518 2.62 -57.18 -2.98
C PRO A 518 2.24 -57.43 -1.52
N SER A 519 3.21 -57.71 -0.64
CA SER A 519 2.96 -58.11 0.75
C SER A 519 2.51 -56.92 1.61
N LEU A 520 3.18 -55.78 1.46
CA LEU A 520 2.90 -54.50 2.09
C LEU A 520 1.59 -53.91 1.55
N HIS A 521 1.39 -53.96 0.23
CA HIS A 521 0.13 -53.53 -0.37
C HIS A 521 -1.06 -54.35 0.16
N ALA A 522 -0.94 -55.68 0.26
CA ALA A 522 -1.99 -56.53 0.81
C ALA A 522 -2.24 -56.27 2.30
N ALA A 523 -1.18 -56.08 3.10
CA ALA A 523 -1.29 -55.78 4.53
C ALA A 523 -1.98 -54.43 4.79
N LEU A 524 -1.60 -53.38 4.04
CA LEU A 524 -2.24 -52.07 4.13
C LEU A 524 -3.67 -52.07 3.61
N ALA A 525 -3.96 -52.82 2.53
CA ALA A 525 -5.32 -52.95 2.00
C ALA A 525 -6.25 -53.66 2.99
N ALA A 526 -5.75 -54.66 3.73
CA ALA A 526 -6.50 -55.27 4.82
C ALA A 526 -6.78 -54.28 5.96
N LEU A 527 -5.75 -53.53 6.39
CA LEU A 527 -5.88 -52.52 7.46
C LEU A 527 -6.89 -51.42 7.10
N VAL A 528 -6.81 -50.86 5.90
CA VAL A 528 -7.76 -49.83 5.43
C VAL A 528 -9.16 -50.45 5.21
N GLY A 529 -9.21 -51.72 4.80
CA GLY A 529 -10.43 -52.51 4.59
C GLY A 529 -11.31 -52.66 5.83
N GLU A 530 -10.74 -52.58 7.02
CA GLU A 530 -11.49 -52.60 8.28
C GLU A 530 -12.38 -51.36 8.47
N THR A 531 -11.96 -50.23 7.90
CA THR A 531 -12.69 -48.95 8.01
C THR A 531 -13.52 -48.64 6.76
N TRP A 532 -12.96 -48.92 5.58
CA TRP A 532 -13.58 -48.58 4.29
C TRP A 532 -13.58 -49.79 3.35
N PRO A 533 -14.73 -50.15 2.73
CA PRO A 533 -14.78 -51.20 1.72
C PRO A 533 -13.84 -50.93 0.54
N HIS A 534 -13.33 -51.99 -0.12
CA HIS A 534 -12.39 -51.86 -1.25
C HIS A 534 -12.89 -50.99 -2.41
N ASP A 535 -14.21 -50.89 -2.58
CA ASP A 535 -14.85 -50.13 -3.67
C ASP A 535 -14.99 -48.63 -3.34
N ASP A 536 -14.60 -48.21 -2.13
CA ASP A 536 -14.72 -46.84 -1.63
C ASP A 536 -13.51 -45.97 -2.03
N ARG A 537 -13.75 -44.73 -2.44
CA ARG A 537 -12.68 -43.78 -2.79
C ARG A 537 -11.80 -43.43 -1.59
N ARG A 538 -12.37 -43.47 -0.38
CA ARG A 538 -11.66 -43.30 0.89
C ARG A 538 -10.69 -44.44 1.15
N HIS A 539 -11.02 -45.65 0.70
CA HIS A 539 -10.11 -46.80 0.75
C HIS A 539 -8.89 -46.56 -0.14
N ALA A 540 -9.11 -46.22 -1.42
CA ALA A 540 -8.01 -45.98 -2.36
C ALA A 540 -7.10 -44.82 -1.93
N ALA A 541 -7.67 -43.70 -1.45
CA ALA A 541 -6.89 -42.55 -0.99
C ALA A 541 -6.07 -42.84 0.28
N SER A 542 -6.66 -43.54 1.26
CA SER A 542 -5.97 -43.95 2.49
C SER A 542 -4.85 -44.95 2.20
N LEU A 543 -5.10 -45.92 1.32
CA LEU A 543 -4.11 -46.92 0.92
C LEU A 543 -2.92 -46.28 0.21
N ALA A 544 -3.16 -45.35 -0.72
CA ALA A 544 -2.09 -44.63 -1.41
C ALA A 544 -1.26 -43.75 -0.47
N PHE A 545 -1.90 -43.06 0.48
CA PHE A 545 -1.22 -42.26 1.49
C PHE A 545 -0.33 -43.12 2.40
N LEU A 546 -0.88 -44.19 3.01
CA LEU A 546 -0.11 -45.07 3.90
C LEU A 546 1.03 -45.77 3.16
N TYR A 547 0.80 -46.18 1.90
CA TYR A 547 1.84 -46.81 1.08
C TYR A 547 3.01 -45.86 0.83
N LEU A 548 2.74 -44.59 0.45
CA LEU A 548 3.80 -43.59 0.27
C LEU A 548 4.46 -43.20 1.60
N TYR A 549 3.67 -43.01 2.66
CA TYR A 549 4.15 -42.62 3.98
C TYR A 549 5.13 -43.65 4.52
N MET A 550 4.82 -44.95 4.46
CA MET A 550 5.71 -45.99 4.97
C MET A 550 7.03 -46.14 4.19
N HIS A 551 7.08 -45.70 2.93
CA HIS A 551 8.31 -45.69 2.15
C HIS A 551 9.16 -44.43 2.35
N LEU A 552 8.53 -43.28 2.62
CA LEU A 552 9.18 -41.97 2.65
C LEU A 552 9.41 -41.46 4.08
N ALA A 553 8.60 -41.85 5.04
CA ALA A 553 8.77 -41.48 6.44
C ALA A 553 9.64 -42.51 7.17
N PRO A 554 10.55 -42.08 8.05
CA PRO A 554 11.25 -43.01 8.93
C PRO A 554 10.29 -43.61 9.97
N PRO A 555 10.53 -44.83 10.48
CA PRO A 555 9.65 -45.49 11.46
C PRO A 555 9.46 -44.74 12.79
N ASP A 556 10.34 -43.79 13.09
CA ASP A 556 10.33 -42.92 14.27
C ASP A 556 9.96 -41.45 13.93
N ALA A 557 9.31 -41.21 12.78
CA ALA A 557 8.81 -39.90 12.41
C ALA A 557 7.87 -39.33 13.50
N ALA A 558 7.93 -38.01 13.70
CA ALA A 558 6.96 -37.34 14.56
C ALA A 558 5.57 -37.37 13.91
N ALA A 559 4.53 -37.48 14.74
CA ALA A 559 3.15 -37.50 14.26
C ALA A 559 2.81 -36.24 13.43
N GLN A 560 2.14 -36.45 12.29
CA GLN A 560 1.83 -35.39 11.33
C GLN A 560 0.39 -35.46 10.85
N ALA A 561 -0.21 -34.29 10.67
CA ALA A 561 -1.55 -34.14 10.12
C ALA A 561 -1.45 -33.65 8.67
N PHE A 562 -1.97 -34.45 7.75
CA PHE A 562 -2.06 -34.14 6.33
C PHE A 562 -3.50 -33.77 5.99
N GLU A 563 -3.71 -32.60 5.37
CA GLU A 563 -5.00 -32.17 4.85
C GLU A 563 -4.89 -31.88 3.35
N LEU A 564 -5.76 -32.47 2.53
CA LEU A 564 -5.82 -32.20 1.09
C LEU A 564 -7.22 -31.70 0.70
N ARG A 565 -7.27 -30.61 -0.07
CA ARG A 565 -8.48 -30.04 -0.66
C ARG A 565 -8.31 -29.82 -2.16
N SER A 566 -9.33 -30.18 -2.93
CA SER A 566 -9.32 -30.09 -4.38
C SER A 566 -10.35 -29.08 -4.87
N ALA A 567 -9.89 -28.07 -5.61
CA ALA A 567 -10.77 -27.23 -6.42
C ALA A 567 -11.25 -27.97 -7.70
N LEU A 568 -10.76 -29.20 -7.93
CA LEU A 568 -11.14 -30.03 -9.07
C LEU A 568 -12.36 -30.88 -8.70
N PRO A 569 -13.40 -30.93 -9.55
CA PRO A 569 -14.49 -31.88 -9.37
C PRO A 569 -13.98 -33.32 -9.39
N ILE A 570 -14.31 -34.08 -8.35
CA ILE A 570 -13.85 -35.46 -8.15
C ILE A 570 -14.50 -36.36 -9.20
N SER A 571 -13.70 -37.20 -9.85
CA SER A 571 -14.14 -38.16 -10.88
C SER A 571 -14.73 -37.53 -12.16
N ALA A 572 -14.53 -36.24 -12.37
CA ALA A 572 -14.88 -35.53 -13.62
C ALA A 572 -13.89 -35.80 -14.77
N GLY A 573 -12.78 -36.52 -14.52
CA GLY A 573 -11.75 -36.79 -15.54
C GLY A 573 -10.75 -35.65 -15.74
N LEU A 574 -10.67 -34.70 -14.79
CA LEU A 574 -9.72 -33.58 -14.78
C LEU A 574 -8.40 -33.91 -14.04
N GLY A 575 -8.06 -35.20 -13.91
CA GLY A 575 -6.84 -35.62 -13.20
C GLY A 575 -6.85 -35.34 -11.70
N SER A 576 -8.01 -35.38 -11.04
CA SER A 576 -8.11 -35.15 -9.60
C SER A 576 -7.29 -36.15 -8.77
N SER A 577 -7.21 -37.43 -9.19
CA SER A 577 -6.35 -38.43 -8.53
C SER A 577 -4.87 -38.09 -8.70
N ALA A 578 -4.45 -37.76 -9.92
CA ALA A 578 -3.08 -37.37 -10.21
C ALA A 578 -2.65 -36.12 -9.42
N ALA A 579 -3.49 -35.10 -9.33
CA ALA A 579 -3.21 -33.90 -8.54
C ALA A 579 -3.07 -34.22 -7.03
N VAL A 580 -3.91 -35.14 -6.50
CA VAL A 580 -3.80 -35.64 -5.13
C VAL A 580 -2.50 -36.43 -4.94
N SER A 581 -2.19 -37.37 -5.83
CA SER A 581 -0.98 -38.20 -5.80
C SER A 581 0.30 -37.36 -5.84
N VAL A 582 0.32 -36.30 -6.65
CA VAL A 582 1.43 -35.34 -6.73
C VAL A 582 1.55 -34.51 -5.45
N CYS A 583 0.43 -34.07 -4.87
CA CYS A 583 0.45 -33.36 -3.58
C CYS A 583 0.96 -34.27 -2.45
N LEU A 584 0.48 -35.50 -2.35
CA LEU A 584 0.92 -36.47 -1.33
C LEU A 584 2.42 -36.77 -1.45
N ALA A 585 2.89 -37.08 -2.67
CA ALA A 585 4.30 -37.33 -2.93
C ALA A 585 5.16 -36.12 -2.58
N SER A 586 4.75 -34.92 -3.00
CA SER A 586 5.50 -33.69 -2.74
C SER A 586 5.57 -33.37 -1.25
N LEU A 587 4.45 -33.48 -0.51
CA LEU A 587 4.43 -33.27 0.94
C LEU A 587 5.40 -34.22 1.63
N LEU A 588 5.34 -35.51 1.35
CA LEU A 588 6.18 -36.51 2.01
C LEU A 588 7.66 -36.35 1.67
N LEU A 589 7.99 -36.09 0.40
CA LEU A 589 9.38 -35.92 -0.05
C LEU A 589 10.05 -34.69 0.58
N TYR A 590 9.36 -33.56 0.64
CA TYR A 590 9.91 -32.34 1.25
C TYR A 590 9.91 -32.42 2.77
N THR A 591 8.85 -32.97 3.38
CA THR A 591 8.70 -33.02 4.84
C THR A 591 9.70 -33.96 5.49
N HIS A 592 10.04 -35.08 4.84
CA HIS A 592 11.02 -36.03 5.35
C HIS A 592 12.43 -35.84 4.76
N GLY A 593 12.68 -34.71 4.10
CA GLY A 593 14.03 -34.29 3.68
C GLY A 593 14.63 -35.08 2.51
N HIS A 594 13.82 -35.82 1.74
CA HIS A 594 14.27 -36.50 0.51
C HIS A 594 14.57 -35.52 -0.63
N LEU A 595 13.96 -34.34 -0.59
CA LEU A 595 14.26 -33.22 -1.48
C LEU A 595 14.48 -31.94 -0.65
N PRO A 596 15.47 -31.09 -0.99
CA PRO A 596 15.60 -29.77 -0.36
C PRO A 596 14.41 -28.88 -0.74
N LEU A 597 14.00 -27.98 0.14
CA LEU A 597 12.93 -27.03 -0.18
C LEU A 597 13.37 -26.10 -1.33
N PRO A 598 12.56 -25.92 -2.38
CA PRO A 598 12.89 -25.00 -3.47
C PRO A 598 12.89 -23.55 -2.97
N ALA A 599 13.77 -22.71 -3.53
CA ALA A 599 13.83 -21.29 -3.21
C ALA A 599 12.52 -20.56 -3.58
N ALA A 600 12.10 -19.60 -2.75
CA ALA A 600 10.88 -18.84 -2.98
C ALA A 600 10.91 -18.16 -4.37
N HIS A 601 9.85 -18.35 -5.16
CA HIS A 601 9.66 -17.80 -6.50
C HIS A 601 10.57 -18.38 -7.62
N ALA A 602 11.33 -19.46 -7.38
CA ALA A 602 12.09 -20.16 -8.42
C ALA A 602 11.24 -21.26 -9.11
N PRO A 603 11.45 -21.54 -10.42
CA PRO A 603 10.86 -22.71 -11.08
C PRO A 603 11.27 -24.00 -10.37
N LEU A 604 10.37 -24.98 -10.29
CA LEU A 604 10.66 -26.27 -9.67
C LEU A 604 11.87 -26.93 -10.37
N PRO A 605 12.94 -27.31 -9.65
CA PRO A 605 14.08 -28.00 -10.24
C PRO A 605 13.68 -29.27 -10.98
N ALA A 606 14.30 -29.56 -12.12
CA ALA A 606 13.97 -30.74 -12.94
C ALA A 606 14.14 -32.06 -12.18
N GLU A 607 15.14 -32.13 -11.29
CA GLU A 607 15.39 -33.24 -10.38
C GLU A 607 14.25 -33.43 -9.35
N HIS A 608 13.72 -32.35 -8.78
CA HIS A 608 12.57 -32.40 -7.87
C HIS A 608 11.33 -32.89 -8.63
N ALA A 609 11.09 -32.35 -9.82
CA ALA A 609 9.97 -32.72 -10.66
C ALA A 609 10.03 -34.21 -11.05
N ALA A 610 11.20 -34.73 -11.43
CA ALA A 610 11.38 -36.15 -11.76
C ALA A 610 11.10 -37.06 -10.56
N CYS A 611 11.60 -36.70 -9.38
CA CYS A 611 11.41 -37.47 -8.15
C CYS A 611 9.95 -37.48 -7.68
N ILE A 612 9.31 -36.30 -7.63
CA ILE A 612 7.87 -36.17 -7.29
C ILE A 612 7.02 -36.98 -8.27
N ASN A 613 7.32 -36.92 -9.56
CA ASN A 613 6.56 -37.61 -10.59
C ASN A 613 6.62 -39.14 -10.43
N ALA A 614 7.79 -39.70 -10.09
CA ALA A 614 7.97 -41.14 -9.89
C ALA A 614 7.15 -41.67 -8.69
N TRP A 615 7.16 -40.95 -7.57
CA TRP A 615 6.36 -41.32 -6.40
C TRP A 615 4.87 -41.10 -6.61
N ALA A 616 4.48 -40.04 -7.31
CA ALA A 616 3.08 -39.83 -7.72
C ALA A 616 2.57 -40.94 -8.65
N PHE A 617 3.44 -41.48 -9.53
CA PHE A 617 3.11 -42.62 -10.39
C PHE A 617 2.83 -43.89 -9.58
N LEU A 618 3.60 -44.16 -8.53
CA LEU A 618 3.33 -45.28 -7.61
C LEU A 618 1.99 -45.10 -6.87
N ALA A 619 1.67 -43.89 -6.39
CA ALA A 619 0.37 -43.62 -5.80
C ALA A 619 -0.79 -43.83 -6.79
N GLU A 620 -0.63 -43.39 -8.05
CA GLU A 620 -1.62 -43.70 -9.09
C GLU A 620 -1.72 -45.20 -9.40
N LYS A 621 -0.63 -45.98 -9.27
CA LYS A 621 -0.67 -47.46 -9.35
C LYS A 621 -1.48 -48.07 -8.21
N VAL A 622 -1.37 -47.55 -6.99
CA VAL A 622 -2.19 -47.98 -5.86
C VAL A 622 -3.68 -47.68 -6.11
N ILE A 623 -3.99 -46.49 -6.64
CA ILE A 623 -5.37 -46.06 -6.85
C ILE A 623 -6.02 -46.75 -8.06
N HIS A 624 -5.27 -46.95 -9.16
CA HIS A 624 -5.82 -47.36 -10.46
C HIS A 624 -5.26 -48.67 -11.03
N GLY A 625 -4.23 -49.26 -10.42
CA GLY A 625 -3.57 -50.50 -10.85
C GLY A 625 -2.44 -50.29 -11.86
N ASP A 626 -2.78 -50.01 -13.12
CA ASP A 626 -1.82 -49.80 -14.23
C ASP A 626 -2.07 -48.45 -14.95
N PRO A 627 -1.66 -47.32 -14.35
CA PRO A 627 -1.81 -46.00 -14.95
C PRO A 627 -0.81 -45.78 -16.09
N SER A 628 -1.16 -44.92 -17.04
CA SER A 628 -0.29 -44.58 -18.18
C SER A 628 0.89 -43.67 -17.85
N GLY A 629 0.85 -42.97 -16.71
CA GLY A 629 1.90 -42.04 -16.27
C GLY A 629 1.78 -40.61 -16.79
N VAL A 630 0.89 -40.37 -17.77
CA VAL A 630 0.72 -39.02 -18.36
C VAL A 630 0.05 -38.05 -17.39
N ASP A 631 -0.88 -38.53 -16.57
CA ASP A 631 -1.72 -37.69 -15.71
C ASP A 631 -0.92 -37.06 -14.57
N ASN A 632 -0.12 -37.85 -13.84
CA ASN A 632 0.80 -37.37 -12.81
C ASN A 632 1.93 -36.52 -13.40
N THR A 633 2.39 -36.82 -14.61
CA THR A 633 3.47 -36.04 -15.23
C THR A 633 3.02 -34.64 -15.60
N VAL A 634 1.82 -34.49 -16.18
CA VAL A 634 1.24 -33.16 -16.47
C VAL A 634 0.98 -32.38 -15.20
N ALA A 635 0.45 -33.03 -14.16
CA ALA A 635 0.24 -32.41 -12.85
C ALA A 635 1.57 -31.98 -12.20
N THR A 636 2.67 -32.69 -12.47
CA THR A 636 3.97 -32.36 -11.87
C THR A 636 4.69 -31.24 -12.63
N LEU A 637 4.77 -31.33 -13.96
CA LEU A 637 5.54 -30.40 -14.79
C LEU A 637 4.79 -29.10 -15.12
N GLY A 638 3.46 -29.13 -15.19
CA GLY A 638 2.68 -28.02 -15.72
C GLY A 638 2.77 -27.88 -17.24
N GLY A 639 2.25 -26.78 -17.78
CA GLY A 639 2.27 -26.52 -19.23
C GLY A 639 1.44 -27.55 -20.01
N ALA A 640 1.90 -27.93 -21.20
CA ALA A 640 1.41 -29.11 -21.91
C ALA A 640 2.49 -30.17 -22.08
N VAL A 641 2.08 -31.39 -22.38
CA VAL A 641 2.95 -32.54 -22.61
C VAL A 641 2.41 -33.31 -23.81
N ALA A 642 3.30 -33.63 -24.75
CA ALA A 642 3.07 -34.65 -25.76
C ALA A 642 3.58 -35.99 -25.24
N PHE A 643 2.72 -37.01 -25.25
CA PHE A 643 3.01 -38.33 -24.69
C PHE A 643 2.67 -39.45 -25.67
N THR A 644 3.59 -40.40 -25.84
CA THR A 644 3.39 -41.61 -26.63
C THR A 644 3.74 -42.84 -25.80
N ARG A 645 2.78 -43.76 -25.63
CA ARG A 645 3.01 -45.01 -24.90
C ARG A 645 3.90 -45.95 -25.72
N ALA A 646 4.92 -46.53 -25.08
CA ALA A 646 5.71 -47.59 -25.68
C ALA A 646 4.91 -48.89 -25.75
N LEU A 647 4.86 -49.46 -26.95
CA LEU A 647 4.22 -50.74 -27.22
C LEU A 647 5.13 -51.53 -28.15
N GLU A 648 5.09 -52.86 -28.07
CA GLU A 648 5.81 -53.72 -29.03
C GLU A 648 5.50 -53.37 -30.48
N THR A 649 4.29 -52.85 -30.74
CA THR A 649 3.79 -52.48 -32.07
C THR A 649 4.34 -51.16 -32.62
N ASN A 650 4.93 -50.29 -31.80
CA ASN A 650 5.47 -49.00 -32.27
C ASN A 650 7.00 -48.86 -32.11
N GLY A 651 7.69 -49.92 -31.66
CA GLY A 651 9.15 -50.00 -31.63
C GLY A 651 9.83 -49.09 -30.61
N LEU A 652 9.07 -48.45 -29.71
CA LEU A 652 9.62 -47.62 -28.64
C LEU A 652 10.13 -48.48 -27.48
N ALA A 653 11.36 -48.23 -27.04
CA ALA A 653 11.97 -48.93 -25.90
C ALA A 653 11.42 -48.45 -24.53
N ALA A 654 10.89 -47.23 -24.46
CA ALA A 654 10.26 -46.62 -23.30
C ALA A 654 9.25 -45.56 -23.74
N ASN A 655 8.31 -45.18 -22.87
CA ASN A 655 7.32 -44.13 -23.17
C ASN A 655 8.04 -42.83 -23.54
N GLU A 656 7.57 -42.15 -24.60
CA GLU A 656 8.08 -40.84 -24.98
C GLU A 656 7.24 -39.74 -24.33
N LEU A 657 7.92 -38.71 -23.81
CA LEU A 657 7.29 -37.59 -23.13
C LEU A 657 8.04 -36.29 -23.43
N GLU A 658 7.35 -35.34 -24.05
CA GLU A 658 7.91 -34.06 -24.49
C GLU A 658 7.13 -32.88 -23.87
N PRO A 659 7.75 -32.05 -23.02
CA PRO A 659 7.12 -30.85 -22.48
C PRO A 659 6.94 -29.77 -23.54
N LEU A 660 5.79 -29.11 -23.53
CA LEU A 660 5.40 -28.03 -24.43
C LEU A 660 5.03 -26.79 -23.63
N ARG A 661 5.51 -25.63 -24.07
CA ARG A 661 5.27 -24.35 -23.40
C ARG A 661 4.49 -23.42 -24.31
N PHE A 662 3.28 -23.08 -23.91
CA PHE A 662 2.43 -22.12 -24.59
C PHE A 662 1.74 -21.22 -23.56
N ALA A 663 1.36 -20.01 -23.97
CA ALA A 663 0.68 -19.06 -23.08
C ALA A 663 -0.67 -19.61 -22.62
N ALA A 664 -1.07 -19.29 -21.40
CA ALA A 664 -2.32 -19.80 -20.83
C ALA A 664 -3.54 -19.40 -21.70
N VAL A 665 -4.37 -20.40 -22.03
CA VAL A 665 -5.59 -20.23 -22.84
C VAL A 665 -6.81 -20.46 -21.97
N ARG A 666 -7.80 -19.55 -22.05
CA ARG A 666 -9.06 -19.65 -21.30
C ARG A 666 -9.85 -20.89 -21.72
N LEU A 667 -10.38 -21.60 -20.73
CA LEU A 667 -11.05 -22.87 -20.88
C LEU A 667 -12.28 -22.93 -19.99
N LEU A 668 -13.41 -23.36 -20.55
CA LEU A 668 -14.61 -23.70 -19.79
C LEU A 668 -14.77 -25.23 -19.77
N VAL A 669 -14.66 -25.82 -18.58
CA VAL A 669 -14.99 -27.23 -18.37
C VAL A 669 -16.45 -27.34 -18.00
N THR A 670 -17.18 -28.22 -18.68
CA THR A 670 -18.59 -28.52 -18.37
C THR A 670 -18.74 -29.98 -17.98
N ASP A 671 -19.17 -30.23 -16.74
CA ASP A 671 -19.57 -31.55 -16.26
C ASP A 671 -21.07 -31.77 -16.48
N THR A 672 -21.39 -32.78 -17.30
CA THR A 672 -22.78 -33.13 -17.60
C THR A 672 -23.47 -33.91 -16.48
N LYS A 673 -22.71 -34.36 -15.47
CA LYS A 673 -23.15 -35.25 -14.36
C LYS A 673 -23.62 -36.63 -14.80
N VAL A 674 -23.40 -37.01 -16.06
CA VAL A 674 -23.72 -38.35 -16.57
C VAL A 674 -22.67 -39.35 -16.08
N VAL A 675 -23.10 -40.30 -15.25
CA VAL A 675 -22.24 -41.36 -14.70
C VAL A 675 -21.76 -42.29 -15.82
N ARG A 676 -20.46 -42.59 -15.86
CA ARG A 676 -19.82 -43.42 -16.89
C ARG A 676 -18.90 -44.49 -16.31
N ASN A 677 -18.78 -45.63 -17.01
CA ASN A 677 -17.76 -46.63 -16.74
C ASN A 677 -16.61 -46.52 -17.77
N THR A 678 -15.53 -45.84 -17.37
CA THR A 678 -14.34 -45.61 -18.20
C THR A 678 -13.69 -46.91 -18.67
N LYS A 679 -13.62 -47.94 -17.82
CA LYS A 679 -12.98 -49.23 -18.16
C LYS A 679 -13.77 -49.97 -19.25
N GLU A 680 -15.10 -49.97 -19.15
CA GLU A 680 -15.96 -50.53 -20.19
C GLU A 680 -15.85 -49.77 -21.51
N LEU A 681 -15.81 -48.43 -21.49
CA LEU A 681 -15.72 -47.63 -22.73
C LEU A 681 -14.39 -47.85 -23.45
N VAL A 682 -13.28 -47.93 -22.72
CA VAL A 682 -11.97 -48.27 -23.29
C VAL A 682 -11.94 -49.72 -23.81
N ALA A 683 -12.51 -50.66 -23.07
CA ALA A 683 -12.64 -52.05 -23.52
C ALA A 683 -13.50 -52.19 -24.78
N ARG A 684 -14.60 -51.41 -24.90
CA ARG A 684 -15.45 -51.36 -26.10
C ARG A 684 -14.69 -50.84 -27.32
N VAL A 685 -13.81 -49.84 -27.16
CA VAL A 685 -12.96 -49.36 -28.27
C VAL A 685 -11.95 -50.44 -28.69
N ARG A 686 -11.38 -51.19 -27.73
CA ARG A 686 -10.50 -52.33 -28.00
C ARG A 686 -11.23 -53.44 -28.76
N GLN A 687 -12.44 -53.78 -28.34
CA GLN A 687 -13.31 -54.74 -29.03
C GLN A 687 -13.67 -54.26 -30.44
N GLN A 688 -14.04 -52.98 -30.61
CA GLN A 688 -14.29 -52.41 -31.94
C GLN A 688 -13.08 -52.46 -32.87
N LYS A 689 -11.85 -52.40 -32.33
CA LYS A 689 -10.63 -52.55 -33.12
C LYS A 689 -10.46 -53.97 -33.69
N GLU A 690 -10.99 -54.97 -32.99
CA GLU A 690 -11.00 -56.37 -33.45
C GLU A 690 -12.15 -56.63 -34.43
N GLU A 691 -13.31 -56.03 -34.21
CA GLU A 691 -14.52 -56.21 -35.04
C GLU A 691 -14.50 -55.37 -36.35
N GLU A 692 -14.03 -54.12 -36.28
CA GLU A 692 -14.00 -53.16 -37.40
C GLU A 692 -12.60 -52.49 -37.53
N PRO A 693 -11.54 -53.27 -37.82
CA PRO A 693 -10.15 -52.81 -37.74
C PRO A 693 -9.83 -51.63 -38.66
N GLU A 694 -10.37 -51.61 -39.89
CA GLU A 694 -10.11 -50.54 -40.86
C GLU A 694 -10.65 -49.18 -40.39
N ARG A 695 -11.87 -49.15 -39.85
CA ARG A 695 -12.51 -47.92 -39.34
C ARG A 695 -11.75 -47.38 -38.13
N VAL A 696 -11.44 -48.25 -37.17
CA VAL A 696 -10.72 -47.85 -35.95
C VAL A 696 -9.30 -47.41 -36.27
N ALA A 697 -8.59 -48.10 -37.17
CA ALA A 697 -7.26 -47.70 -37.62
C ALA A 697 -7.26 -46.34 -38.33
N ALA A 698 -8.26 -46.08 -39.18
CA ALA A 698 -8.41 -44.78 -39.85
C ALA A 698 -8.65 -43.63 -38.85
N ALA A 699 -9.52 -43.83 -37.86
CA ALA A 699 -9.76 -42.84 -36.80
C ALA A 699 -8.49 -42.59 -35.97
N LEU A 700 -7.76 -43.64 -35.57
CA LEU A 700 -6.50 -43.53 -34.82
C LEU A 700 -5.41 -42.81 -35.63
N SER A 701 -5.30 -43.09 -36.93
CA SER A 701 -4.35 -42.41 -37.83
C SER A 701 -4.68 -40.93 -37.99
N MET A 702 -5.96 -40.57 -38.06
CA MET A 702 -6.37 -39.17 -38.12
C MET A 702 -6.09 -38.44 -36.81
N ILE A 703 -6.37 -39.06 -35.67
CA ILE A 703 -6.04 -38.50 -34.35
C ILE A 703 -4.52 -38.26 -34.23
N GLN A 704 -3.69 -39.19 -34.73
CA GLN A 704 -2.22 -38.99 -34.78
C GLN A 704 -1.84 -37.74 -35.57
N ARG A 705 -2.39 -37.56 -36.79
CA ARG A 705 -2.10 -36.37 -37.61
C ARG A 705 -2.52 -35.08 -36.93
N LEU A 706 -3.69 -35.06 -36.29
CA LEU A 706 -4.17 -33.89 -35.55
C LEU A 706 -3.28 -33.58 -34.34
N ALA A 707 -2.81 -34.61 -33.63
CA ALA A 707 -1.89 -34.45 -32.51
C ALA A 707 -0.51 -33.90 -32.97
N ASP A 708 -0.02 -34.34 -34.12
CA ASP A 708 1.23 -33.82 -34.70
C ASP A 708 1.09 -32.36 -35.17
N GLU A 709 -0.06 -31.98 -35.74
CA GLU A 709 -0.32 -30.59 -36.11
C GLU A 709 -0.48 -29.69 -34.88
N ALA A 710 -1.15 -30.17 -33.83
CA ALA A 710 -1.26 -29.45 -32.56
C ALA A 710 0.11 -29.29 -31.89
N HIS A 711 0.95 -30.30 -31.94
CA HIS A 711 2.33 -30.25 -31.44
C HIS A 711 3.16 -29.20 -32.19
N ALA A 712 3.10 -29.17 -33.53
CA ALA A 712 3.77 -28.16 -34.33
C ALA A 712 3.25 -26.74 -34.05
N LEU A 713 1.92 -26.58 -33.91
CA LEU A 713 1.27 -25.30 -33.63
C LEU A 713 1.69 -24.74 -32.26
N LEU A 714 1.72 -25.58 -31.22
CA LEU A 714 2.07 -25.15 -29.86
C LEU A 714 3.57 -24.85 -29.68
N ASN A 715 4.41 -25.31 -30.61
CA ASN A 715 5.84 -25.00 -30.65
C ASN A 715 6.19 -23.79 -31.55
N ASP A 716 5.23 -23.26 -32.32
CA ASP A 716 5.44 -22.10 -33.19
C ASP A 716 5.35 -20.79 -32.40
N THR A 717 6.49 -20.18 -32.08
CA THR A 717 6.55 -18.90 -31.34
C THR A 717 6.31 -17.66 -32.20
N THR A 718 6.05 -17.80 -33.51
CA THR A 718 5.96 -16.68 -34.46
C THR A 718 4.52 -16.28 -34.81
N ALA A 719 3.56 -17.18 -34.59
CA ALA A 719 2.16 -16.91 -34.91
C ALA A 719 1.47 -16.01 -33.85
N PRO A 720 0.62 -15.04 -34.26
CA PRO A 720 -0.17 -14.24 -33.34
C PRO A 720 -1.10 -15.12 -32.47
N ARG A 721 -1.21 -14.79 -31.17
CA ARG A 721 -2.00 -15.55 -30.17
C ARG A 721 -3.43 -15.87 -30.62
N ALA A 722 -4.14 -14.89 -31.17
CA ALA A 722 -5.51 -15.09 -31.66
C ALA A 722 -5.59 -16.15 -32.78
N ALA A 723 -4.59 -16.20 -33.67
CA ALA A 723 -4.52 -17.21 -34.72
C ALA A 723 -4.15 -18.59 -34.18
N GLN A 724 -3.30 -18.66 -33.15
CA GLN A 724 -2.95 -19.92 -32.48
C GLN A 724 -4.16 -20.52 -31.75
N VAL A 725 -4.91 -19.72 -30.98
CA VAL A 725 -6.12 -20.17 -30.26
C VAL A 725 -7.21 -20.62 -31.24
N ALA A 726 -7.43 -19.87 -32.33
CA ALA A 726 -8.41 -20.25 -33.36
C ALA A 726 -8.04 -21.57 -34.06
N ARG A 727 -6.76 -21.76 -34.44
CA ARG A 727 -6.29 -23.01 -35.06
C ARG A 727 -6.36 -24.20 -34.10
N LEU A 728 -6.02 -24.00 -32.83
CA LEU A 728 -6.15 -25.04 -31.80
C LEU A 728 -7.62 -25.44 -31.59
N GLY A 729 -8.54 -24.47 -31.61
CA GLY A 729 -9.98 -24.72 -31.58
C GLY A 729 -10.46 -25.59 -32.74
N LEU A 730 -9.97 -25.33 -33.96
CA LEU A 730 -10.29 -26.17 -35.13
C LEU A 730 -9.80 -27.61 -34.95
N LEU A 731 -8.58 -27.81 -34.45
CA LEU A 731 -8.03 -29.13 -34.19
C LEU A 731 -8.83 -29.91 -33.15
N LEU A 732 -9.35 -29.24 -32.10
CA LEU A 732 -10.22 -29.85 -31.09
C LEU A 732 -11.55 -30.33 -31.67
N GLU A 733 -12.19 -29.52 -32.51
CA GLU A 733 -13.45 -29.88 -33.18
C GLU A 733 -13.25 -31.06 -34.13
N LEU A 734 -12.16 -31.07 -34.91
CA LEU A 734 -11.81 -32.18 -35.80
C LEU A 734 -11.51 -33.46 -35.02
N ASN A 735 -10.80 -33.36 -33.89
CA ASN A 735 -10.53 -34.48 -33.00
C ASN A 735 -11.84 -35.05 -32.41
N HIS A 736 -12.79 -34.20 -32.06
CA HIS A 736 -14.10 -34.65 -31.57
C HIS A 736 -14.84 -35.50 -32.61
N LEU A 737 -14.79 -35.15 -33.90
CA LEU A 737 -15.40 -35.97 -34.96
C LEU A 737 -14.80 -37.38 -35.01
N GLN A 738 -13.50 -37.53 -34.74
CA GLN A 738 -12.86 -38.85 -34.65
C GLN A 738 -13.32 -39.63 -33.41
N LEU A 739 -13.54 -38.95 -32.28
CA LEU A 739 -14.10 -39.56 -31.07
C LEU A 739 -15.55 -40.01 -31.28
N VAL A 740 -16.34 -39.29 -32.08
CA VAL A 740 -17.65 -39.75 -32.53
C VAL A 740 -17.52 -41.01 -33.39
N GLN A 741 -16.53 -41.07 -34.30
CA GLN A 741 -16.26 -42.29 -35.06
C GLN A 741 -15.90 -43.47 -34.16
N LEU A 742 -15.15 -43.26 -33.07
CA LEU A 742 -14.86 -44.31 -32.07
C LEU A 742 -16.07 -44.71 -31.20
N ARG A 743 -17.25 -44.10 -31.44
CA ARG A 743 -18.51 -44.34 -30.74
C ARG A 743 -18.43 -44.10 -29.22
N VAL A 744 -17.66 -43.08 -28.81
CA VAL A 744 -17.52 -42.67 -27.40
C VAL A 744 -18.27 -41.38 -27.03
N GLY A 745 -19.13 -40.87 -27.92
CA GLY A 745 -19.96 -39.67 -27.70
C GLY A 745 -21.18 -39.90 -26.78
N HIS A 746 -21.93 -38.83 -26.49
CA HIS A 746 -23.18 -38.86 -25.74
C HIS A 746 -24.04 -37.62 -26.04
N PRO A 747 -25.38 -37.71 -26.11
CA PRO A 747 -26.24 -36.57 -26.43
C PRO A 747 -26.07 -35.34 -25.52
N ALA A 748 -25.78 -35.57 -24.23
CA ALA A 748 -25.48 -34.48 -23.29
C ALA A 748 -24.23 -33.67 -23.69
N LEU A 749 -23.19 -34.34 -24.22
CA LEU A 749 -21.98 -33.67 -24.70
C LEU A 749 -22.23 -32.92 -26.00
N ASP A 750 -23.07 -33.46 -26.89
CA ASP A 750 -23.50 -32.77 -28.10
C ASP A 750 -24.27 -31.49 -27.74
N LYS A 751 -25.07 -31.53 -26.67
CA LYS A 751 -25.79 -30.34 -26.19
C LYS A 751 -24.87 -29.27 -25.64
N VAL A 752 -23.80 -29.63 -24.93
CA VAL A 752 -22.77 -28.68 -24.49
C VAL A 752 -22.09 -28.03 -25.69
N ARG A 753 -21.71 -28.82 -26.70
CA ARG A 753 -21.09 -28.31 -27.93
C ARG A 753 -22.00 -27.33 -28.68
N GLU A 754 -23.29 -27.65 -28.79
CA GLU A 754 -24.28 -26.77 -29.41
C GLU A 754 -24.36 -25.40 -28.71
N LEU A 755 -24.37 -25.38 -27.37
CA LEU A 755 -24.48 -24.15 -26.59
C LEU A 755 -23.19 -23.33 -26.63
N CYS A 756 -22.03 -23.95 -26.41
CA CYS A 756 -20.73 -23.29 -26.47
C CYS A 756 -20.43 -22.74 -27.88
N GLY A 757 -20.81 -23.47 -28.93
CA GLY A 757 -20.59 -23.06 -30.32
C GLY A 757 -21.30 -21.75 -30.71
N ARG A 758 -22.43 -21.41 -30.06
CA ARG A 758 -23.14 -20.13 -30.28
C ARG A 758 -22.32 -18.91 -29.88
N TYR A 759 -21.35 -19.11 -28.98
CA TYR A 759 -20.44 -18.09 -28.47
C TYR A 759 -19.02 -18.21 -29.04
N GLY A 760 -18.85 -19.00 -30.12
CA GLY A 760 -17.56 -19.20 -30.77
C GLY A 760 -16.57 -20.07 -30.00
N ALA A 761 -17.02 -20.78 -28.95
CA ALA A 761 -16.15 -21.64 -28.15
C ALA A 761 -16.05 -23.06 -28.74
N ALA A 762 -14.83 -23.43 -29.16
CA ALA A 762 -14.54 -24.75 -29.73
C ALA A 762 -14.56 -25.82 -28.64
N THR A 763 -15.42 -26.82 -28.78
CA THR A 763 -15.80 -27.72 -27.69
C THR A 763 -15.66 -29.18 -28.08
N LYS A 764 -15.05 -29.96 -27.19
CA LYS A 764 -14.99 -31.41 -27.34
C LYS A 764 -15.19 -32.14 -26.02
N LEU A 765 -15.53 -33.41 -26.10
CA LEU A 765 -15.48 -34.32 -24.96
C LEU A 765 -14.04 -34.52 -24.48
N THR A 766 -13.86 -34.75 -23.18
CA THR A 766 -12.57 -35.11 -22.58
C THR A 766 -12.68 -36.35 -21.67
N GLY A 767 -11.54 -37.00 -21.46
CA GLY A 767 -11.45 -38.27 -20.75
C GLY A 767 -12.08 -39.42 -21.55
N ALA A 768 -12.77 -40.33 -20.87
CA ALA A 768 -13.24 -41.60 -21.45
C ALA A 768 -14.53 -41.56 -22.28
N GLY A 769 -15.07 -40.37 -22.60
CA GLY A 769 -16.35 -40.22 -23.32
C GLY A 769 -17.60 -40.61 -22.50
N GLY A 770 -18.71 -40.96 -23.18
CA GLY A 770 -19.91 -41.58 -22.60
C GLY A 770 -20.82 -40.72 -21.75
N GLY A 771 -20.65 -39.39 -21.74
CA GLY A 771 -21.46 -38.47 -20.95
C GLY A 771 -20.63 -37.42 -20.23
N GLY A 772 -19.74 -37.85 -19.33
CA GLY A 772 -18.86 -37.06 -18.44
C GLY A 772 -18.64 -35.57 -18.72
N CYS A 773 -17.40 -35.15 -19.00
CA CYS A 773 -17.04 -33.74 -19.14
C CYS A 773 -16.71 -33.35 -20.58
N ALA A 774 -17.02 -32.11 -20.91
CA ALA A 774 -16.56 -31.42 -22.11
C ALA A 774 -15.59 -30.30 -21.73
N ILE A 775 -14.66 -30.00 -22.63
CA ILE A 775 -13.77 -28.85 -22.55
C ILE A 775 -14.07 -27.92 -23.72
N SER A 776 -14.19 -26.64 -23.43
CA SER A 776 -14.52 -25.58 -24.40
C SER A 776 -13.42 -24.52 -24.38
N LEU A 777 -12.71 -24.32 -25.48
CA LEU A 777 -11.76 -23.21 -25.60
C LEU A 777 -12.53 -21.92 -25.78
N LEU A 778 -12.29 -20.95 -24.89
CA LEU A 778 -12.93 -19.64 -24.95
C LEU A 778 -12.08 -18.69 -25.81
N PRO A 779 -12.67 -17.97 -26.78
CA PRO A 779 -11.97 -16.90 -27.48
C PRO A 779 -11.51 -15.80 -26.53
N ASP A 780 -10.31 -15.26 -26.75
CA ASP A 780 -9.77 -14.16 -25.91
C ASP A 780 -10.67 -12.89 -25.97
N GLU A 781 -11.46 -12.72 -27.04
CA GLU A 781 -12.39 -11.60 -27.24
C GLU A 781 -13.78 -11.79 -26.60
N LEU A 782 -14.06 -12.96 -26.00
CA LEU A 782 -15.36 -13.22 -25.38
C LEU A 782 -15.52 -12.39 -24.09
N SER A 783 -16.50 -11.49 -24.07
CA SER A 783 -16.78 -10.63 -22.91
C SER A 783 -17.32 -11.41 -21.72
N ASP A 784 -17.07 -10.91 -20.50
CA ASP A 784 -17.53 -11.55 -19.27
C ASP A 784 -19.07 -11.65 -19.18
N GLU A 785 -19.79 -10.70 -19.79
CA GLU A 785 -21.25 -10.74 -19.91
C GLU A 785 -21.71 -11.90 -20.81
N ALA A 786 -21.10 -12.07 -21.99
CA ALA A 786 -21.42 -13.17 -22.90
C ALA A 786 -21.04 -14.54 -22.32
N LEU A 787 -19.95 -14.62 -21.56
CA LEU A 787 -19.58 -15.81 -20.81
C LEU A 787 -20.59 -16.12 -19.69
N GLY A 788 -21.06 -15.09 -18.97
CA GLY A 788 -22.11 -15.21 -17.96
C GLY A 788 -23.40 -15.81 -18.53
N ASP A 789 -23.82 -15.37 -19.71
CA ASP A 789 -24.99 -15.90 -20.43
C ASP A 789 -24.79 -17.37 -20.84
N LEU A 790 -23.62 -17.72 -21.37
CA LEU A 790 -23.28 -19.10 -21.72
C LEU A 790 -23.32 -20.02 -20.49
N VAL A 791 -22.72 -19.59 -19.37
CA VAL A 791 -22.74 -20.34 -18.10
C VAL A 791 -24.16 -20.52 -17.60
N ALA A 792 -24.99 -19.47 -17.63
CA ALA A 792 -26.39 -19.56 -17.25
C ALA A 792 -27.17 -20.56 -18.13
N ALA A 793 -26.92 -20.57 -19.44
CA ALA A 793 -27.55 -21.50 -20.38
C ALA A 793 -27.13 -22.96 -20.13
N LEU A 794 -25.87 -23.22 -19.78
CA LEU A 794 -25.37 -24.56 -19.42
C LEU A 794 -25.94 -25.03 -18.08
N HIS A 795 -26.01 -24.15 -17.07
CA HIS A 795 -26.64 -24.44 -15.78
C HIS A 795 -28.13 -24.76 -15.91
N ALA A 796 -28.84 -24.08 -16.83
CA ALA A 796 -30.24 -24.36 -17.12
C ALA A 796 -30.47 -25.78 -17.69
N GLN A 797 -29.45 -26.42 -18.27
CA GLN A 797 -29.49 -27.82 -18.69
C GLN A 797 -29.10 -28.81 -17.57
N GLY A 798 -28.82 -28.33 -16.36
CA GLY A 798 -28.43 -29.13 -15.20
C GLY A 798 -26.93 -29.43 -15.11
N PHE A 799 -26.13 -28.93 -16.05
CA PHE A 799 -24.68 -29.10 -16.08
C PHE A 799 -23.98 -28.23 -15.03
N ALA A 800 -22.77 -28.61 -14.64
CA ALA A 800 -21.90 -27.78 -13.80
C ALA A 800 -20.73 -27.24 -14.62
N THR A 801 -20.43 -25.95 -14.50
CA THR A 801 -19.36 -25.31 -15.27
C THR A 801 -18.22 -24.83 -14.38
N TYR A 802 -16.99 -24.96 -14.87
CA TYR A 802 -15.77 -24.52 -14.20
C TYR A 802 -14.91 -23.74 -15.19
N GLU A 803 -14.77 -22.44 -14.97
CA GLU A 803 -13.82 -21.61 -15.73
C GLU A 803 -12.41 -21.84 -15.21
N THR A 804 -11.46 -22.05 -16.13
CA THR A 804 -10.04 -22.28 -15.84
C THR A 804 -9.20 -21.80 -17.02
N GLU A 805 -7.89 -21.86 -16.90
CA GLU A 805 -6.99 -21.77 -18.04
C GLU A 805 -6.23 -23.09 -18.21
N MET A 806 -5.71 -23.33 -19.41
CA MET A 806 -4.82 -24.44 -19.72
C MET A 806 -3.42 -23.95 -20.07
N GLY A 807 -2.40 -24.68 -19.64
CA GLY A 807 -0.99 -24.28 -19.77
C GLY A 807 -0.42 -23.63 -18.50
N GLY A 808 -1.12 -23.75 -17.37
CA GLY A 808 -0.69 -23.21 -16.08
C GLY A 808 0.54 -23.93 -15.48
N PRO A 809 1.16 -23.37 -14.42
CA PRO A 809 2.36 -23.92 -13.80
C PRO A 809 2.10 -25.28 -13.09
N GLY A 810 3.15 -26.11 -13.03
CA GLY A 810 3.17 -27.45 -12.40
C GLY A 810 3.08 -27.40 -10.88
N VAL A 811 3.78 -28.28 -10.15
CA VAL A 811 3.75 -28.25 -8.67
C VAL A 811 4.18 -26.90 -8.13
N GLY A 812 3.38 -26.34 -7.24
CA GLY A 812 3.72 -25.16 -6.45
C GLY A 812 4.00 -25.57 -5.01
N VAL A 813 5.11 -25.10 -4.44
CA VAL A 813 5.51 -25.40 -3.06
C VAL A 813 5.54 -24.08 -2.29
N MET A 814 4.77 -24.01 -1.20
CA MET A 814 4.62 -22.85 -0.34
C MET A 814 4.87 -23.29 1.09
N VAL A 815 6.02 -22.92 1.63
CA VAL A 815 6.35 -23.17 3.04
C VAL A 815 5.62 -22.11 3.86
N ARG A 816 4.75 -22.52 4.80
CA ARG A 816 4.00 -21.59 5.65
C ARG A 816 4.38 -21.83 7.11
N PRO A 817 4.79 -20.80 7.87
CA PRO A 817 4.53 -20.80 9.31
C PRO A 817 3.01 -20.82 9.51
N SER A 818 2.52 -21.76 10.31
CA SER A 818 1.10 -22.07 10.55
C SER A 818 0.22 -20.85 10.83
N ASP A 819 -0.96 -20.79 10.19
CA ASP A 819 -2.22 -20.52 10.89
C ASP A 819 -3.47 -20.84 10.04
N SER A 820 -4.48 -21.33 10.76
CA SER A 820 -5.84 -21.63 10.32
C SER A 820 -6.70 -20.36 10.25
N ASP A 821 -7.68 -20.40 9.33
CA ASP A 821 -8.80 -19.46 9.13
C ASP A 821 -8.54 -18.19 8.29
N ALA A 822 -8.71 -18.34 6.97
CA ALA A 822 -9.05 -17.24 6.07
C ALA A 822 -10.29 -17.61 5.22
N ALA A 823 -11.46 -17.10 5.62
CA ALA A 823 -12.62 -16.99 4.75
C ALA A 823 -12.46 -15.76 3.83
N TRP A 824 -12.83 -15.91 2.56
CA TRP A 824 -12.90 -14.81 1.58
C TRP A 824 -13.83 -13.67 2.05
N PRO A 825 -13.52 -12.39 1.77
CA PRO A 825 -14.41 -11.30 2.12
C PRO A 825 -15.63 -11.24 1.17
N PRO A 826 -16.83 -10.92 1.67
CA PRO A 826 -18.02 -10.72 0.84
C PRO A 826 -18.01 -9.33 0.17
N ARG A 827 -18.58 -9.24 -1.03
CA ARG A 827 -18.84 -7.97 -1.72
C ARG A 827 -19.98 -7.23 -1.00
N GLY A 828 -19.73 -5.95 -0.66
CA GLY A 828 -20.78 -4.97 -0.36
C GLY A 828 -21.03 -4.71 1.12
N ALA A 829 -20.23 -3.84 1.73
CA ALA A 829 -20.62 -3.06 2.89
C ALA A 829 -20.04 -1.65 2.75
N VAL A 830 -20.89 -0.62 2.87
CA VAL A 830 -20.44 0.76 3.05
C VAL A 830 -19.87 0.81 4.47
N ALA A 831 -18.54 0.71 4.60
CA ALA A 831 -17.89 0.78 5.90
C ALA A 831 -18.25 2.11 6.58
N SER A 832 -18.73 2.04 7.83
CA SER A 832 -18.91 3.24 8.64
C SER A 832 -17.54 3.88 8.90
N TRP A 833 -17.41 5.21 8.85
CA TRP A 833 -16.12 5.90 9.06
C TRP A 833 -15.44 5.55 10.39
N ALA A 834 -16.22 5.11 11.39
CA ALA A 834 -15.73 4.70 12.70
C ALA A 834 -14.89 3.41 12.65
N GLU A 835 -15.14 2.52 11.70
CA GLU A 835 -14.41 1.25 11.53
C GLU A 835 -13.01 1.44 10.89
N THR A 836 -12.74 2.60 10.28
CA THR A 836 -11.50 2.89 9.52
C THR A 836 -10.73 4.12 10.04
N ALA A 837 -11.10 4.66 11.20
CA ALA A 837 -10.50 5.84 11.83
C ALA A 837 -9.11 5.59 12.49
N GLY A 838 -8.43 4.48 12.18
CA GLY A 838 -7.14 4.12 12.76
C GLY A 838 -5.94 4.84 12.12
N THR A 839 -4.85 5.01 12.86
CA THR A 839 -3.56 5.53 12.34
C THR A 839 -2.65 4.45 11.79
N SER A 840 -2.73 3.25 12.36
CA SER A 840 -1.89 2.09 12.06
C SER A 840 -2.77 0.87 11.84
N PHE A 841 -2.34 -0.04 10.98
CA PHE A 841 -3.06 -1.28 10.70
C PHE A 841 -2.22 -2.45 11.22
N VAL A 842 -2.86 -3.41 11.91
CA VAL A 842 -2.19 -4.62 12.41
C VAL A 842 -1.89 -5.52 11.22
N PHE A 843 -0.68 -6.08 11.17
CA PHE A 843 -0.33 -7.05 10.15
C PHE A 843 -0.76 -8.45 10.59
N ASN A 844 -1.19 -9.27 9.63
CA ASN A 844 -1.43 -10.70 9.85
C ASN A 844 -0.22 -11.37 10.52
N ASP A 845 0.99 -11.07 10.04
CA ASP A 845 2.25 -11.56 10.59
C ASP A 845 3.43 -10.66 10.13
N SER A 846 4.66 -11.04 10.48
CA SER A 846 5.87 -10.29 10.10
C SER A 846 6.15 -10.28 8.60
N ALA A 847 5.82 -11.37 7.90
CA ALA A 847 6.03 -11.50 6.45
C ALA A 847 5.07 -10.58 5.68
N HIS A 848 3.79 -10.53 6.07
CA HIS A 848 2.82 -9.59 5.54
C HIS A 848 3.28 -8.13 5.73
N GLY A 849 3.79 -7.79 6.93
CA GLY A 849 4.40 -6.49 7.17
C GLY A 849 5.54 -6.19 6.17
N ALA A 850 6.48 -7.13 6.01
CA ALA A 850 7.62 -6.99 5.10
C ALA A 850 7.19 -6.82 3.63
N ASP A 851 6.15 -7.52 3.18
CA ASP A 851 5.64 -7.44 1.82
C ASP A 851 4.95 -6.11 1.52
N LEU A 852 4.20 -5.57 2.47
CA LEU A 852 3.63 -4.23 2.34
C LEU A 852 4.72 -3.16 2.24
N PHE A 853 5.75 -3.24 3.09
CA PHE A 853 6.88 -2.29 3.05
C PHE A 853 7.74 -2.43 1.79
N GLY A 854 7.86 -3.64 1.26
CA GLY A 854 8.56 -3.93 0.01
C GLY A 854 7.75 -3.67 -1.25
N LEU A 855 6.52 -3.17 -1.14
CA LEU A 855 5.57 -3.00 -2.25
C LEU A 855 5.29 -4.31 -3.02
N ARG A 856 5.47 -5.46 -2.38
CA ARG A 856 5.21 -6.80 -2.95
C ARG A 856 3.76 -7.24 -2.76
N ALA A 857 3.05 -6.62 -1.82
CA ALA A 857 1.62 -6.79 -1.60
C ALA A 857 0.93 -5.42 -1.50
N PRO A 858 -0.32 -5.29 -1.99
CA PRO A 858 -1.14 -4.12 -1.71
C PRO A 858 -1.71 -4.19 -0.29
N GLY A 859 -1.84 -3.04 0.37
CA GLY A 859 -2.49 -2.96 1.68
C GLY A 859 -2.14 -1.71 2.45
N ASN A 860 -2.73 -1.56 3.63
CA ASN A 860 -2.52 -0.40 4.48
C ASN A 860 -1.46 -0.70 5.54
N ILE A 861 -0.47 0.19 5.64
CA ILE A 861 0.57 0.16 6.68
C ILE A 861 0.22 1.20 7.75
N TYR A 862 -0.03 2.42 7.28
CA TYR A 862 -0.15 3.60 8.13
C TYR A 862 -0.95 4.68 7.40
N SER A 863 -1.89 5.32 8.10
CA SER A 863 -2.83 6.29 7.51
C SER A 863 -2.17 7.52 6.89
N ARG A 864 -0.89 7.79 7.21
CA ARG A 864 -0.07 8.81 6.52
C ARG A 864 0.01 8.59 5.01
N ILE A 865 0.03 7.35 4.53
CA ILE A 865 0.25 7.02 3.11
C ILE A 865 -0.95 6.37 2.43
N GLY A 866 -1.85 5.76 3.20
CA GLY A 866 -3.04 5.10 2.71
C GLY A 866 -4.03 4.80 3.84
N ASN A 867 -5.28 5.18 3.63
CA ASN A 867 -6.41 4.90 4.52
C ASN A 867 -7.62 4.54 3.65
N PRO A 868 -8.43 3.52 4.01
CA PRO A 868 -9.56 3.09 3.18
C PRO A 868 -10.58 4.19 2.84
N THR A 869 -10.91 5.07 3.79
CA THR A 869 -11.85 6.17 3.55
C THR A 869 -11.27 7.18 2.57
N VAL A 870 -9.98 7.50 2.75
CA VAL A 870 -9.24 8.41 1.87
C VAL A 870 -9.14 7.83 0.46
N ASP A 871 -8.89 6.52 0.34
CA ASP A 871 -8.80 5.81 -0.94
C ASP A 871 -10.12 5.89 -1.73
N VAL A 872 -11.29 5.75 -1.08
CA VAL A 872 -12.59 5.93 -1.77
C VAL A 872 -12.74 7.36 -2.31
N PHE A 873 -12.34 8.37 -1.53
CA PHE A 873 -12.35 9.76 -2.00
C PHE A 873 -11.40 9.97 -3.18
N GLU A 874 -10.18 9.44 -3.10
CA GLU A 874 -9.17 9.51 -4.16
C GLU A 874 -9.66 8.85 -5.46
N GLN A 875 -10.19 7.63 -5.39
CA GLN A 875 -10.71 6.89 -6.55
C GLN A 875 -11.87 7.65 -7.22
N ARG A 876 -12.82 8.20 -6.45
CA ARG A 876 -13.90 9.00 -7.01
C ARG A 876 -13.39 10.28 -7.68
N MET A 877 -12.42 10.96 -7.08
CA MET A 877 -11.81 12.15 -7.68
C MET A 877 -11.06 11.84 -8.98
N ALA A 878 -10.29 10.75 -9.03
CA ALA A 878 -9.64 10.29 -10.26
C ALA A 878 -10.68 10.01 -11.36
N ALA A 879 -11.77 9.31 -11.03
CA ALA A 879 -12.83 8.99 -11.97
C ALA A 879 -13.55 10.25 -12.53
N LEU A 880 -13.82 11.24 -11.68
CA LEU A 880 -14.50 12.47 -12.10
C LEU A 880 -13.68 13.31 -13.09
N GLU A 881 -12.37 13.38 -12.89
CA GLU A 881 -11.46 14.12 -13.80
C GLU A 881 -10.98 13.28 -15.00
N GLY A 882 -11.19 11.95 -14.97
CA GLY A 882 -10.69 11.03 -15.99
C GLY A 882 -9.18 10.73 -15.86
N GLY A 883 -8.67 10.73 -14.63
CA GLY A 883 -7.30 10.35 -14.30
C GLY A 883 -7.16 8.86 -13.95
N VAL A 884 -5.91 8.39 -13.90
CA VAL A 884 -5.56 6.99 -13.55
C VAL A 884 -5.34 6.78 -12.06
N GLY A 885 -5.13 7.86 -11.29
CA GLY A 885 -4.94 7.81 -9.85
C GLY A 885 -5.00 9.20 -9.21
N ALA A 886 -5.34 9.26 -7.93
CA ALA A 886 -5.36 10.50 -7.18
C ALA A 886 -4.79 10.33 -5.77
N ILE A 887 -4.14 11.37 -5.26
CA ILE A 887 -3.53 11.43 -3.93
C ILE A 887 -4.08 12.63 -3.16
N ALA A 888 -4.78 12.38 -2.06
CA ALA A 888 -5.34 13.40 -1.21
C ALA A 888 -4.29 14.03 -0.29
N ALA A 889 -4.49 15.31 0.03
CA ALA A 889 -3.57 16.14 0.79
C ALA A 889 -4.30 16.91 1.90
N SER A 890 -3.57 17.30 2.93
CA SER A 890 -4.08 18.12 4.04
C SER A 890 -4.67 19.48 3.61
N SER A 891 -4.27 20.01 2.44
CA SER A 891 -4.85 21.21 1.85
C SER A 891 -4.57 21.33 0.34
N GLY A 892 -5.25 22.24 -0.35
CA GLY A 892 -4.93 22.57 -1.76
C GLY A 892 -3.49 23.05 -1.96
N GLN A 893 -2.94 23.82 -1.02
CA GLN A 893 -1.53 24.25 -1.07
C GLN A 893 -0.55 23.09 -0.85
N SER A 894 -0.97 22.05 -0.13
CA SER A 894 -0.16 20.86 0.04
C SER A 894 -0.23 19.97 -1.20
N ALA A 895 -1.40 19.87 -1.85
CA ALA A 895 -1.55 19.18 -3.13
C ALA A 895 -0.67 19.81 -4.22
N GLN A 896 -0.70 21.14 -4.39
CA GLN A 896 0.14 21.82 -5.38
C GLN A 896 1.65 21.68 -5.04
N ALA A 897 2.01 21.74 -3.76
CA ALA A 897 3.40 21.57 -3.33
C ALA A 897 3.91 20.15 -3.62
N MET A 898 3.13 19.12 -3.28
CA MET A 898 3.48 17.73 -3.58
C MET A 898 3.59 17.48 -5.09
N ALA A 899 2.67 18.02 -5.89
CA ALA A 899 2.70 17.87 -7.33
C ALA A 899 3.94 18.53 -7.94
N LEU A 900 4.23 19.78 -7.61
CA LEU A 900 5.35 20.53 -8.19
C LEU A 900 6.72 20.04 -7.68
N LEU A 901 6.84 19.66 -6.40
CA LEU A 901 8.09 19.10 -5.86
C LEU A 901 8.33 17.64 -6.27
N SER A 902 7.33 16.95 -6.82
CA SER A 902 7.56 15.68 -7.52
C SER A 902 8.27 15.89 -8.87
N LEU A 903 8.08 17.06 -9.48
CA LEU A 903 8.57 17.38 -10.83
C LEU A 903 9.88 18.18 -10.81
N ALA A 904 10.01 19.12 -9.87
CA ALA A 904 11.08 20.10 -9.82
C ALA A 904 11.96 19.93 -8.58
N GLN A 905 13.27 20.11 -8.78
CA GLN A 905 14.29 20.10 -7.74
C GLN A 905 15.14 21.38 -7.81
N SER A 906 16.04 21.56 -6.85
CA SER A 906 16.94 22.72 -6.77
C SER A 906 17.72 22.92 -8.07
N GLY A 907 17.68 24.15 -8.58
CA GLY A 907 18.25 24.53 -9.88
C GLY A 907 17.27 24.42 -11.05
N ASP A 908 16.07 23.87 -10.85
CA ASP A 908 15.02 23.84 -11.87
C ASP A 908 14.12 25.08 -11.84
N ASN A 909 13.33 25.23 -12.91
CA ASN A 909 12.29 26.23 -12.97
C ASN A 909 10.94 25.67 -13.42
N ILE A 910 9.87 26.39 -13.12
CA ILE A 910 8.54 26.19 -13.69
C ILE A 910 8.08 27.47 -14.39
N VAL A 911 7.14 27.35 -15.31
CA VAL A 911 6.50 28.48 -16.00
C VAL A 911 5.07 28.61 -15.51
N SER A 912 4.63 29.83 -15.19
CA SER A 912 3.25 30.09 -14.74
C SER A 912 2.79 31.49 -15.11
N SER A 913 1.48 31.71 -15.21
CA SER A 913 0.92 33.07 -15.23
C SER A 913 1.14 33.79 -13.89
N THR A 914 1.12 35.12 -13.89
CA THR A 914 0.96 35.94 -12.67
C THR A 914 -0.48 35.94 -12.13
N PHE A 915 -1.49 35.60 -12.95
CA PHE A 915 -2.89 35.54 -12.53
C PHE A 915 -3.19 34.22 -11.83
N LEU A 916 -2.82 34.15 -10.55
CA LEU A 916 -3.01 32.99 -9.70
C LEU A 916 -3.74 33.39 -8.42
N TYR A 917 -4.32 32.41 -7.75
CA TYR A 917 -4.67 32.54 -6.34
C TYR A 917 -3.47 33.08 -5.55
N GLY A 918 -3.68 34.14 -4.76
CA GLY A 918 -2.60 34.84 -4.05
C GLY A 918 -1.76 33.93 -3.15
N GLY A 919 -2.36 32.88 -2.56
CA GLY A 919 -1.62 31.87 -1.81
C GLY A 919 -0.68 31.04 -2.69
N THR A 920 -1.08 30.71 -3.91
CA THR A 920 -0.25 30.01 -4.91
C THR A 920 0.85 30.91 -5.42
N TYR A 921 0.53 32.16 -5.78
CA TYR A 921 1.55 33.13 -6.18
C TYR A 921 2.64 33.32 -5.10
N ASN A 922 2.24 33.47 -3.83
CA ASN A 922 3.20 33.59 -2.73
C ASN A 922 4.04 32.30 -2.55
N GLN A 923 3.43 31.12 -2.71
CA GLN A 923 4.16 29.86 -2.63
C GLN A 923 5.23 29.77 -3.74
N LEU A 924 4.87 30.11 -4.98
CA LEU A 924 5.76 30.07 -6.14
C LEU A 924 6.84 31.16 -6.15
N LYS A 925 6.53 32.35 -5.63
CA LYS A 925 7.43 33.52 -5.62
C LYS A 925 8.33 33.61 -4.39
N VAL A 926 7.87 33.13 -3.24
CA VAL A 926 8.57 33.36 -1.96
C VAL A 926 9.04 32.06 -1.32
N LEU A 927 8.20 31.01 -1.34
CA LEU A 927 8.56 29.74 -0.68
C LEU A 927 9.50 28.90 -1.54
N PHE A 928 9.12 28.60 -2.78
CA PHE A 928 9.87 27.71 -3.66
C PHE A 928 11.30 28.19 -3.99
N PRO A 929 11.56 29.50 -4.18
CA PRO A 929 12.92 29.98 -4.39
C PRO A 929 13.88 29.67 -3.24
N LYS A 930 13.39 29.57 -1.99
CA LYS A 930 14.20 29.15 -0.84
C LYS A 930 14.61 27.69 -0.92
N TRP A 931 13.89 26.89 -1.69
CA TRP A 931 14.18 25.47 -1.95
C TRP A 931 14.91 25.26 -3.28
N GLY A 932 15.32 26.35 -3.94
CA GLY A 932 16.07 26.32 -5.18
C GLY A 932 15.22 26.14 -6.45
N VAL A 933 13.88 26.19 -6.35
CA VAL A 933 12.98 26.10 -7.51
C VAL A 933 12.48 27.50 -7.86
N GLN A 934 12.74 27.94 -9.09
CA GLN A 934 12.34 29.28 -9.56
C GLN A 934 11.06 29.23 -10.39
N THR A 935 10.24 30.27 -10.30
CA THR A 935 9.06 30.42 -11.16
C THR A 935 9.29 31.55 -12.16
N LYS A 936 9.19 31.23 -13.45
CA LYS A 936 9.16 32.21 -14.53
C LYS A 936 7.72 32.63 -14.78
N PHE A 937 7.41 33.85 -14.37
CA PHE A 937 6.07 34.40 -14.53
C PHE A 937 5.88 35.01 -15.92
N VAL A 938 4.79 34.63 -16.60
CA VAL A 938 4.31 35.21 -17.86
C VAL A 938 3.04 36.02 -17.63
N SER A 939 2.80 37.02 -18.47
CA SER A 939 1.74 38.01 -18.29
C SER A 939 0.36 37.51 -18.69
N ASN A 940 0.21 36.83 -19.84
CA ASN A 940 -1.10 36.47 -20.40
C ASN A 940 -1.31 34.97 -20.57
N ALA A 941 -0.30 34.15 -20.24
CA ALA A 941 -0.33 32.70 -20.45
C ALA A 941 -0.73 32.30 -21.88
N SER A 942 -0.33 33.09 -22.89
CA SER A 942 -0.49 32.68 -24.28
C SER A 942 0.48 31.53 -24.60
N PRO A 943 0.13 30.66 -25.56
CA PRO A 943 1.03 29.57 -25.97
C PRO A 943 2.44 30.07 -26.34
N GLU A 944 2.55 31.23 -27.00
CA GLU A 944 3.82 31.81 -27.44
C GLU A 944 4.66 32.36 -26.27
N GLU A 945 4.03 33.02 -25.29
CA GLU A 945 4.74 33.49 -24.09
C GLU A 945 5.26 32.31 -23.26
N ILE A 946 4.46 31.25 -23.15
CA ILE A 946 4.84 30.02 -22.44
C ILE A 946 5.99 29.33 -23.17
N GLU A 947 5.90 29.17 -24.50
CA GLU A 947 6.97 28.59 -25.32
C GLU A 947 8.30 29.31 -25.12
N LYS A 948 8.28 30.65 -25.15
CA LYS A 948 9.47 31.48 -24.97
C LYS A 948 10.08 31.37 -23.57
N ALA A 949 9.28 31.07 -22.56
CA ALA A 949 9.74 30.94 -21.17
C ALA A 949 10.34 29.56 -20.86
N ILE A 950 9.99 28.52 -21.65
CA ILE A 950 10.50 27.16 -21.48
C ILE A 950 11.99 27.10 -21.84
N ASP A 951 12.79 26.46 -20.98
CA ASP A 951 14.18 26.11 -21.24
C ASP A 951 14.49 24.64 -20.87
N SER A 952 15.76 24.26 -20.90
CA SER A 952 16.21 22.90 -20.56
C SER A 952 16.01 22.53 -19.08
N ARG A 953 15.80 23.53 -18.20
CA ARG A 953 15.57 23.35 -16.76
C ARG A 953 14.10 23.51 -16.38
N THR A 954 13.21 23.82 -17.33
CA THR A 954 11.77 23.88 -17.09
C THR A 954 11.20 22.48 -16.84
N LYS A 955 10.47 22.31 -15.73
CA LYS A 955 9.88 21.03 -15.27
C LYS A 955 8.37 20.97 -15.27
N ALA A 956 7.69 22.11 -15.33
CA ALA A 956 6.24 22.17 -15.44
C ALA A 956 5.79 23.51 -16.02
N VAL A 957 4.65 23.48 -16.71
CA VAL A 957 3.80 24.66 -16.93
C VAL A 957 2.63 24.56 -15.95
N TYR A 958 2.46 25.57 -15.08
CA TYR A 958 1.37 25.63 -14.11
C TYR A 958 0.30 26.63 -14.55
N LEU A 959 -0.97 26.21 -14.52
CA LEU A 959 -2.12 27.01 -14.93
C LEU A 959 -3.26 26.88 -13.92
N GLU A 960 -4.13 27.88 -13.87
CA GLU A 960 -5.47 27.77 -13.29
C GLU A 960 -6.49 27.69 -14.43
N THR A 961 -7.51 26.85 -14.29
CA THR A 961 -8.54 26.69 -15.33
C THR A 961 -9.39 27.96 -15.51
N ILE A 962 -9.61 28.67 -14.41
CA ILE A 962 -10.15 30.03 -14.38
C ILE A 962 -9.22 30.83 -13.47
N SER A 963 -8.51 31.82 -14.02
CA SER A 963 -7.50 32.56 -13.27
C SER A 963 -8.10 33.46 -12.17
N ASN A 964 -7.34 33.68 -11.11
CA ASN A 964 -7.73 34.60 -10.04
C ASN A 964 -6.80 35.84 -10.04
N PRO A 965 -7.30 37.10 -9.99
CA PRO A 965 -8.70 37.53 -9.92
C PRO A 965 -9.36 37.88 -11.27
N ARG A 966 -8.68 37.66 -12.40
CA ARG A 966 -9.17 38.09 -13.72
C ARG A 966 -10.21 37.18 -14.37
N TYR A 967 -10.41 35.98 -13.85
CA TYR A 967 -11.28 34.93 -14.40
C TYR A 967 -11.01 34.62 -15.87
N ALA A 968 -9.78 34.82 -16.34
CA ALA A 968 -9.40 34.49 -17.69
C ALA A 968 -9.30 32.96 -17.81
N VAL A 969 -9.86 32.42 -18.90
CA VAL A 969 -9.73 31.00 -19.25
C VAL A 969 -8.59 30.85 -20.25
N PRO A 970 -7.50 30.14 -19.92
CA PRO A 970 -6.40 29.92 -20.85
C PRO A 970 -6.79 28.92 -21.96
N ASP A 971 -6.12 28.99 -23.12
CA ASP A 971 -6.29 27.98 -24.17
C ASP A 971 -5.52 26.69 -23.80
N LEU A 972 -6.12 25.88 -22.91
CA LEU A 972 -5.51 24.69 -22.32
C LEU A 972 -4.87 23.76 -23.36
N LYS A 973 -5.60 23.47 -24.44
CA LYS A 973 -5.12 22.57 -25.50
C LYS A 973 -3.89 23.14 -26.22
N ALA A 974 -3.94 24.41 -26.63
CA ALA A 974 -2.81 25.02 -27.33
C ALA A 974 -1.56 25.11 -26.45
N ILE A 975 -1.73 25.39 -25.16
CA ILE A 975 -0.63 25.45 -24.20
C ILE A 975 -0.04 24.05 -23.95
N ALA A 976 -0.89 23.03 -23.79
CA ALA A 976 -0.45 21.64 -23.64
C ALA A 976 0.35 21.16 -24.86
N GLU A 977 -0.15 21.42 -26.07
CA GLU A 977 0.56 21.09 -27.31
C GLU A 977 1.95 21.76 -27.38
N VAL A 978 2.06 23.03 -26.96
CA VAL A 978 3.35 23.72 -26.87
C VAL A 978 4.26 23.09 -25.81
N ALA A 979 3.77 22.87 -24.59
CA ALA A 979 4.58 22.30 -23.50
C ALA A 979 5.10 20.90 -23.85
N HIS A 980 4.24 20.06 -24.45
CA HIS A 980 4.58 18.69 -24.86
C HIS A 980 5.62 18.64 -25.98
N LYS A 981 5.64 19.62 -26.91
CA LYS A 981 6.73 19.74 -27.92
C LYS A 981 8.11 19.87 -27.28
N HIS A 982 8.18 20.46 -26.09
CA HIS A 982 9.41 20.62 -25.32
C HIS A 982 9.60 19.51 -24.27
N GLY A 983 8.73 18.51 -24.24
CA GLY A 983 8.74 17.42 -23.25
C GLY A 983 8.46 17.90 -21.82
N VAL A 984 7.69 18.98 -21.64
CA VAL A 984 7.32 19.56 -20.34
C VAL A 984 5.86 19.24 -20.03
N PRO A 985 5.52 18.73 -18.83
CA PRO A 985 4.15 18.44 -18.45
C PRO A 985 3.39 19.72 -18.06
N VAL A 986 2.07 19.69 -18.22
CA VAL A 986 1.15 20.74 -17.78
C VAL A 986 0.43 20.32 -16.50
N VAL A 987 0.56 21.15 -15.46
CA VAL A 987 -0.14 21.02 -14.19
C VAL A 987 -1.26 22.06 -14.16
N VAL A 988 -2.51 21.62 -13.98
CA VAL A 988 -3.67 22.52 -13.96
C VAL A 988 -4.36 22.47 -12.60
N ASP A 989 -4.43 23.62 -11.93
CA ASP A 989 -5.37 23.82 -10.83
C ASP A 989 -6.78 23.97 -11.39
N ASN A 990 -7.59 22.94 -11.15
CA ASN A 990 -8.97 22.87 -11.63
C ASN A 990 -9.98 23.11 -10.51
N THR A 991 -9.58 23.76 -9.42
CA THR A 991 -10.49 24.07 -8.30
C THR A 991 -11.77 24.75 -8.78
N PHE A 992 -11.65 25.71 -9.71
CA PHE A 992 -12.79 26.42 -10.32
C PHE A 992 -13.56 25.60 -11.35
N GLY A 993 -13.01 24.50 -11.85
CA GLY A 993 -13.72 23.51 -12.66
C GLY A 993 -14.64 22.60 -11.85
N MET A 994 -14.66 22.76 -10.52
CA MET A 994 -15.56 22.08 -9.58
C MET A 994 -15.48 20.55 -9.70
N GLY A 995 -14.28 19.99 -9.50
CA GLY A 995 -14.04 18.54 -9.52
C GLY A 995 -14.35 17.88 -10.86
N GLY A 996 -14.00 18.54 -11.97
CA GLY A 996 -14.23 18.04 -13.32
C GLY A 996 -15.62 18.33 -13.89
N TYR A 997 -16.56 18.86 -13.09
CA TYR A 997 -17.95 19.05 -13.54
C TYR A 997 -18.09 20.10 -14.65
N ILE A 998 -17.40 21.23 -14.54
CA ILE A 998 -17.48 22.31 -15.54
C ILE A 998 -16.57 22.01 -16.73
N VAL A 999 -15.40 21.44 -16.45
CA VAL A 999 -14.32 21.18 -17.40
C VAL A 999 -13.38 20.15 -16.81
N ARG A 1000 -12.90 19.23 -17.66
CA ARG A 1000 -11.89 18.22 -17.33
C ARG A 1000 -10.60 18.53 -18.09
N PRO A 1001 -9.61 19.21 -17.48
CA PRO A 1001 -8.38 19.61 -18.18
C PRO A 1001 -7.61 18.45 -18.81
N ILE A 1002 -7.74 17.24 -18.28
CA ILE A 1002 -7.13 16.00 -18.83
C ILE A 1002 -7.61 15.70 -20.26
N GLU A 1003 -8.82 16.11 -20.62
CA GLU A 1003 -9.35 15.99 -22.00
C GLU A 1003 -8.74 17.02 -22.95
N HIS A 1004 -8.03 18.01 -22.40
CA HIS A 1004 -7.41 19.12 -23.11
C HIS A 1004 -5.88 19.11 -22.98
N GLY A 1005 -5.29 17.99 -22.56
CA GLY A 1005 -3.83 17.80 -22.53
C GLY A 1005 -3.16 18.14 -21.21
N ALA A 1006 -3.91 18.41 -20.13
CA ALA A 1006 -3.31 18.48 -18.80
C ALA A 1006 -2.79 17.09 -18.38
N ASP A 1007 -1.58 17.06 -17.84
CA ASP A 1007 -0.92 15.84 -17.41
C ASP A 1007 -1.15 15.54 -15.94
N VAL A 1008 -1.27 16.60 -15.14
CA VAL A 1008 -1.57 16.55 -13.71
C VAL A 1008 -2.63 17.59 -13.40
N VAL A 1009 -3.63 17.21 -12.61
CA VAL A 1009 -4.64 18.14 -12.10
C VAL A 1009 -4.49 18.26 -10.59
N VAL A 1010 -4.59 19.48 -10.06
CA VAL A 1010 -4.65 19.72 -8.62
C VAL A 1010 -5.96 20.43 -8.26
N HIS A 1011 -6.48 20.13 -7.07
CA HIS A 1011 -7.65 20.79 -6.52
C HIS A 1011 -7.43 21.22 -5.08
N SER A 1012 -8.00 22.37 -4.74
CA SER A 1012 -8.41 22.67 -3.38
C SER A 1012 -9.77 22.05 -3.11
N ALA A 1013 -9.77 20.81 -2.61
CA ALA A 1013 -10.98 20.09 -2.20
C ALA A 1013 -11.79 20.82 -1.12
N THR A 1014 -11.14 21.79 -0.45
CA THR A 1014 -11.76 22.75 0.49
C THR A 1014 -12.92 23.56 -0.10
N LYS A 1015 -12.90 23.83 -1.42
CA LYS A 1015 -13.85 24.72 -2.10
C LYS A 1015 -15.09 23.93 -2.52
N TRP A 1016 -15.48 23.95 -3.80
CA TRP A 1016 -16.73 23.35 -4.26
C TRP A 1016 -16.86 21.84 -4.03
N ILE A 1017 -15.75 21.09 -4.03
CA ILE A 1017 -15.75 19.65 -3.73
C ILE A 1017 -16.35 19.41 -2.33
N GLY A 1018 -15.77 20.02 -1.30
CA GLY A 1018 -16.33 20.00 0.05
C GLY A 1018 -17.65 20.75 0.15
N GLY A 1019 -17.75 21.94 -0.46
CA GLY A 1019 -18.98 22.70 -0.72
C GLY A 1019 -19.64 23.38 0.47
N HIS A 1020 -19.30 22.99 1.71
CA HIS A 1020 -20.04 23.40 2.91
C HIS A 1020 -19.25 24.33 3.84
N GLY A 1021 -18.00 24.66 3.47
CA GLY A 1021 -17.13 25.52 4.27
C GLY A 1021 -16.64 24.87 5.58
N THR A 1022 -16.49 23.54 5.63
CA THR A 1022 -16.21 22.78 6.86
C THR A 1022 -14.90 21.99 6.87
N THR A 1023 -14.21 21.88 5.74
CA THR A 1023 -13.10 20.93 5.61
C THR A 1023 -11.98 21.53 4.79
N ILE A 1024 -10.77 21.64 5.35
CA ILE A 1024 -9.56 21.97 4.59
C ILE A 1024 -8.99 20.67 4.01
N ALA A 1025 -8.81 20.64 2.69
CA ALA A 1025 -8.22 19.51 1.97
C ALA A 1025 -7.77 19.91 0.56
N GLY A 1026 -6.93 19.06 -0.05
CA GLY A 1026 -6.55 19.11 -1.45
C GLY A 1026 -6.44 17.71 -2.06
N VAL A 1027 -6.30 17.63 -3.38
CA VAL A 1027 -6.06 16.38 -4.09
C VAL A 1027 -5.23 16.62 -5.35
N VAL A 1028 -4.28 15.72 -5.63
CA VAL A 1028 -3.47 15.63 -6.85
C VAL A 1028 -4.02 14.49 -7.68
N ILE A 1029 -4.18 14.67 -8.99
CA ILE A 1029 -4.75 13.67 -9.91
C ILE A 1029 -3.78 13.50 -11.08
N ASP A 1030 -3.37 12.26 -11.32
CA ASP A 1030 -2.51 11.86 -12.42
C ASP A 1030 -3.36 11.50 -13.65
N SER A 1031 -3.09 12.10 -14.79
CA SER A 1031 -3.76 11.75 -16.05
C SER A 1031 -3.33 10.38 -16.58
N GLY A 1032 -2.11 9.94 -16.27
CA GLY A 1032 -1.45 8.78 -16.86
C GLY A 1032 -1.14 8.90 -18.35
N LYS A 1033 -1.25 10.10 -18.93
CA LYS A 1033 -1.05 10.35 -20.37
C LYS A 1033 0.34 10.85 -20.72
N PHE A 1034 1.05 11.46 -19.78
CA PHE A 1034 2.39 11.99 -20.03
C PHE A 1034 3.44 10.88 -20.09
N ASN A 1035 4.22 10.84 -21.17
CA ASN A 1035 5.30 9.88 -21.30
C ASN A 1035 6.57 10.39 -20.62
N TRP A 1036 6.72 10.04 -19.33
CA TRP A 1036 7.86 10.45 -18.50
C TRP A 1036 9.21 10.00 -19.08
N GLN A 1037 9.25 8.81 -19.70
CA GLN A 1037 10.45 8.26 -20.32
C GLN A 1037 10.85 9.00 -21.60
N GLN A 1038 9.90 9.30 -22.48
CA GLN A 1038 10.18 10.03 -23.71
C GLN A 1038 10.63 11.48 -23.44
N SER A 1039 10.13 12.11 -22.38
CA SER A 1039 10.54 13.45 -21.99
C SER A 1039 12.04 13.53 -21.67
N GLY A 1040 12.60 12.51 -21.00
CA GLY A 1040 13.99 12.49 -20.54
C GLY A 1040 14.32 13.53 -19.46
N ARG A 1041 13.36 14.36 -19.04
CA ARG A 1041 13.57 15.41 -18.03
C ARG A 1041 13.43 14.93 -16.59
N PHE A 1042 12.86 13.74 -16.35
CA PHE A 1042 12.42 13.29 -15.03
C PHE A 1042 13.11 11.98 -14.61
N PRO A 1043 14.44 12.01 -14.37
CA PRO A 1043 15.19 10.80 -14.00
C PRO A 1043 14.66 10.15 -12.73
N GLN A 1044 14.05 10.90 -11.82
CA GLN A 1044 13.43 10.34 -10.61
C GLN A 1044 12.31 9.32 -10.89
N PHE A 1045 11.74 9.33 -12.10
CA PHE A 1045 10.71 8.37 -12.52
C PHE A 1045 11.30 7.21 -13.34
N THR A 1046 12.40 7.42 -14.04
CA THR A 1046 12.92 6.47 -15.05
C THR A 1046 14.20 5.77 -14.63
N GLU A 1047 14.95 6.35 -13.70
CA GLU A 1047 16.19 5.79 -13.15
C GLU A 1047 15.93 5.02 -11.85
N PRO A 1048 16.84 4.11 -11.45
CA PRO A 1048 16.71 3.35 -10.21
C PRO A 1048 16.59 4.25 -8.98
N SER A 1049 15.53 4.06 -8.19
CA SER A 1049 15.31 4.80 -6.95
C SER A 1049 16.06 4.16 -5.78
N GLU A 1050 16.99 4.91 -5.17
CA GLU A 1050 17.74 4.47 -3.99
C GLU A 1050 16.81 4.14 -2.80
N GLY A 1051 15.79 4.97 -2.56
CA GLY A 1051 14.82 4.78 -1.47
C GLY A 1051 13.88 3.57 -1.63
N TYR A 1052 13.91 2.92 -2.81
CA TYR A 1052 13.12 1.72 -3.13
C TYR A 1052 14.00 0.62 -3.76
N HIS A 1053 15.26 0.48 -3.32
CA HIS A 1053 16.15 -0.62 -3.70
C HIS A 1053 16.38 -0.77 -5.22
N GLY A 1054 16.51 0.36 -5.92
CA GLY A 1054 16.74 0.39 -7.35
C GLY A 1054 15.48 0.22 -8.21
N LEU A 1055 14.29 0.28 -7.59
CA LEU A 1055 13.02 0.28 -8.31
C LEU A 1055 12.99 1.43 -9.33
N LYS A 1056 12.64 1.10 -10.58
CA LYS A 1056 12.33 2.10 -11.61
C LYS A 1056 10.82 2.30 -11.63
N PHE A 1057 10.36 3.49 -11.24
CA PHE A 1057 8.93 3.78 -11.11
C PHE A 1057 8.19 3.62 -12.45
N TRP A 1058 8.75 4.13 -13.54
CA TRP A 1058 8.18 4.01 -14.88
C TRP A 1058 7.99 2.56 -15.33
N ASP A 1059 9.02 1.73 -15.15
CA ASP A 1059 8.98 0.32 -15.55
C ASP A 1059 7.98 -0.49 -14.69
N THR A 1060 7.75 -0.06 -13.44
CA THR A 1060 6.90 -0.77 -12.48
C THR A 1060 5.43 -0.36 -12.58
N PHE A 1061 5.16 0.94 -12.67
CA PHE A 1061 3.81 1.50 -12.55
C PHE A 1061 3.25 2.02 -13.87
N GLY A 1062 4.07 2.10 -14.93
CA GLY A 1062 3.65 2.55 -16.26
C GLY A 1062 2.96 3.91 -16.19
N SER A 1063 1.71 3.99 -16.66
CA SER A 1063 0.93 5.23 -16.66
C SER A 1063 0.64 5.79 -15.27
N ALA A 1064 0.60 4.97 -14.22
CA ALA A 1064 0.32 5.44 -12.84
C ALA A 1064 1.57 5.93 -12.08
N THR A 1065 2.70 6.08 -12.77
CA THR A 1065 4.00 6.43 -12.19
C THR A 1065 3.99 7.68 -11.33
N PHE A 1066 3.34 8.75 -11.80
CA PHE A 1066 3.35 10.02 -11.07
C PHE A 1066 2.52 9.93 -9.79
N ALA A 1067 1.30 9.37 -9.85
CA ALA A 1067 0.50 9.11 -8.65
C ALA A 1067 1.23 8.22 -7.64
N ALA A 1068 1.86 7.12 -8.10
CA ALA A 1068 2.63 6.23 -7.24
C ALA A 1068 3.78 6.97 -6.54
N TYR A 1069 4.56 7.75 -7.29
CA TYR A 1069 5.67 8.54 -6.74
C TYR A 1069 5.18 9.58 -5.71
N VAL A 1070 4.10 10.31 -6.03
CA VAL A 1070 3.50 11.27 -5.10
C VAL A 1070 3.08 10.58 -3.80
N ARG A 1071 2.51 9.36 -3.84
CA ARG A 1071 2.11 8.61 -2.64
C ARG A 1071 3.30 8.15 -1.82
N VAL A 1072 4.21 7.40 -2.45
CA VAL A 1072 5.21 6.61 -1.73
C VAL A 1072 6.48 7.40 -1.44
N VAL A 1073 6.75 8.49 -2.17
CA VAL A 1073 7.88 9.39 -1.90
C VAL A 1073 7.38 10.67 -1.25
N MET A 1074 6.58 11.48 -1.95
CA MET A 1074 6.26 12.83 -1.48
C MET A 1074 5.35 12.85 -0.26
N LEU A 1075 4.18 12.21 -0.33
CA LEU A 1075 3.22 12.18 0.77
C LEU A 1075 3.80 11.44 1.98
N ARG A 1076 4.50 10.32 1.75
CA ARG A 1076 5.22 9.58 2.78
C ARG A 1076 6.18 10.53 3.49
N ASP A 1077 7.15 11.11 2.81
CA ASP A 1077 8.27 11.75 3.50
C ASP A 1077 8.03 13.23 3.85
N LEU A 1078 7.17 13.97 3.12
CA LEU A 1078 6.73 15.32 3.52
C LEU A 1078 5.58 15.30 4.53
N GLY A 1079 4.75 14.25 4.53
CA GLY A 1079 3.76 14.01 5.57
C GLY A 1079 2.47 14.84 5.51
N SER A 1080 2.15 15.48 4.39
CA SER A 1080 0.95 16.32 4.22
C SER A 1080 -0.35 15.52 4.03
N CYS A 1081 -0.64 14.62 4.96
CA CYS A 1081 -1.73 13.65 4.87
C CYS A 1081 -3.11 14.20 5.24
N LEU A 1082 -4.14 13.70 4.54
CA LEU A 1082 -5.56 13.99 4.83
C LEU A 1082 -6.08 12.99 5.86
N ASN A 1083 -6.85 13.47 6.85
CA ASN A 1083 -7.47 12.59 7.85
C ASN A 1083 -8.79 11.96 7.35
N PRO A 1084 -9.16 10.76 7.84
CA PRO A 1084 -10.32 10.02 7.36
C PRO A 1084 -11.66 10.74 7.61
N PHE A 1085 -11.80 11.51 8.68
CA PHE A 1085 -13.04 12.26 8.94
C PHE A 1085 -13.24 13.40 7.94
N ALA A 1086 -12.17 14.14 7.63
CA ALA A 1086 -12.17 15.14 6.58
C ALA A 1086 -12.51 14.51 5.23
N SER A 1087 -11.92 13.36 4.89
CA SER A 1087 -12.26 12.62 3.68
C SER A 1087 -13.73 12.19 3.63
N PHE A 1088 -14.28 11.70 4.75
CA PHE A 1088 -15.71 11.39 4.85
C PHE A 1088 -16.58 12.62 4.56
N LEU A 1089 -16.29 13.78 5.15
CA LEU A 1089 -17.02 15.02 4.87
C LEU A 1089 -16.88 15.47 3.41
N LEU A 1090 -15.71 15.28 2.79
CA LEU A 1090 -15.52 15.56 1.37
C LEU A 1090 -16.34 14.63 0.48
N LEU A 1091 -16.47 13.35 0.85
CA LEU A 1091 -17.34 12.41 0.15
C LEU A 1091 -18.81 12.86 0.18
N GLN A 1092 -19.29 13.37 1.33
CA GLN A 1092 -20.63 13.95 1.42
C GLN A 1092 -20.81 15.17 0.51
N GLY A 1093 -19.78 16.03 0.45
CA GLY A 1093 -19.73 17.12 -0.52
C GLY A 1093 -19.79 16.59 -1.96
N LEU A 1094 -18.95 15.62 -2.29
CA LEU A 1094 -18.80 15.08 -3.64
C LEU A 1094 -20.10 14.51 -4.19
N GLU A 1095 -20.91 13.83 -3.36
CA GLU A 1095 -22.19 13.25 -3.76
C GLU A 1095 -23.22 14.27 -4.25
N THR A 1096 -23.09 15.53 -3.83
CA THR A 1096 -23.99 16.62 -4.22
C THR A 1096 -23.32 17.65 -5.13
N LEU A 1097 -22.08 17.40 -5.56
CA LEU A 1097 -21.25 18.36 -6.29
C LEU A 1097 -21.91 18.87 -7.58
N SER A 1098 -22.45 17.99 -8.42
CA SER A 1098 -23.08 18.37 -9.69
C SER A 1098 -24.28 19.30 -9.51
N LEU A 1099 -25.16 18.98 -8.56
CA LEU A 1099 -26.37 19.76 -8.26
C LEU A 1099 -26.01 21.16 -7.75
N ARG A 1100 -25.04 21.23 -6.82
CA ARG A 1100 -24.56 22.50 -6.28
C ARG A 1100 -23.84 23.30 -7.35
N ALA A 1101 -22.96 22.68 -8.13
CA ALA A 1101 -22.21 23.34 -9.20
C ALA A 1101 -23.14 23.96 -10.25
N GLN A 1102 -24.17 23.23 -10.68
CA GLN A 1102 -25.20 23.76 -11.57
C GLN A 1102 -25.84 25.03 -10.97
N ARG A 1103 -26.33 24.96 -9.73
CA ARG A 1103 -26.98 26.10 -9.08
C ARG A 1103 -26.02 27.29 -8.89
N HIS A 1104 -24.77 27.04 -8.53
CA HIS A 1104 -23.74 28.09 -8.45
C HIS A 1104 -23.55 28.81 -9.78
N CYS A 1105 -23.45 28.06 -10.89
CA CYS A 1105 -23.31 28.63 -12.22
C CYS A 1105 -24.54 29.42 -12.66
N GLU A 1106 -25.75 28.87 -12.44
CA GLU A 1106 -27.02 29.54 -12.77
C GLU A 1106 -27.17 30.87 -12.01
N ASN A 1107 -26.97 30.84 -10.69
CA ASN A 1107 -27.05 32.03 -9.86
C ASN A 1107 -25.98 33.05 -10.24
N ALA A 1108 -24.75 32.61 -10.53
CA ALA A 1108 -23.67 33.51 -10.89
C ALA A 1108 -23.93 34.22 -12.23
N LEU A 1109 -24.38 33.49 -13.25
CA LEU A 1109 -24.74 34.11 -14.52
C LEU A 1109 -25.88 35.13 -14.35
N ALA A 1110 -26.95 34.74 -13.65
CA ALA A 1110 -28.10 35.60 -13.42
C ALA A 1110 -27.75 36.85 -12.61
N LEU A 1111 -26.85 36.75 -11.63
CA LEU A 1111 -26.37 37.90 -10.86
C LEU A 1111 -25.45 38.78 -11.71
N ALA A 1112 -24.55 38.20 -12.50
CA ALA A 1112 -23.63 38.93 -13.37
C ALA A 1112 -24.38 39.77 -14.41
N GLU A 1113 -25.39 39.20 -15.08
CA GLU A 1113 -26.24 39.91 -16.04
C GLU A 1113 -27.02 41.05 -15.39
N TRP A 1114 -27.52 40.85 -14.17
CA TRP A 1114 -28.22 41.89 -13.41
C TRP A 1114 -27.28 43.02 -12.99
N LEU A 1115 -26.07 42.70 -12.52
CA LEU A 1115 -25.04 43.68 -12.16
C LEU A 1115 -24.56 44.49 -13.37
N GLU A 1116 -24.45 43.89 -14.55
CA GLU A 1116 -24.01 44.57 -15.79
C GLU A 1116 -24.97 45.70 -16.19
N GLN A 1117 -26.24 45.59 -15.80
CA GLN A 1117 -27.29 46.58 -16.07
C GLN A 1117 -27.51 47.57 -14.92
N HIS A 1118 -26.86 47.39 -13.77
CA HIS A 1118 -27.14 48.17 -12.57
C HIS A 1118 -26.43 49.54 -12.60
N GLU A 1119 -27.16 50.63 -12.33
CA GLU A 1119 -26.65 52.01 -12.50
C GLU A 1119 -25.44 52.31 -11.62
N GLN A 1120 -25.33 51.70 -10.43
CA GLN A 1120 -24.21 51.88 -9.51
C GLN A 1120 -22.99 50.98 -9.82
N VAL A 1121 -23.04 50.13 -10.84
CA VAL A 1121 -21.93 49.24 -11.22
C VAL A 1121 -21.22 49.81 -12.45
N SER A 1122 -19.87 49.87 -12.40
CA SER A 1122 -19.03 50.41 -13.47
C SER A 1122 -18.63 49.36 -14.50
N TRP A 1123 -18.38 48.13 -14.07
CA TRP A 1123 -17.99 46.99 -14.90
C TRP A 1123 -18.28 45.68 -14.16
N VAL A 1124 -18.44 44.59 -14.92
CA VAL A 1124 -18.58 43.23 -14.39
C VAL A 1124 -17.61 42.30 -15.11
N LEU A 1125 -16.96 41.42 -14.35
CA LEU A 1125 -16.02 40.42 -14.83
C LEU A 1125 -16.54 39.03 -14.46
N TYR A 1126 -17.11 38.36 -15.45
CA TYR A 1126 -17.60 36.98 -15.36
C TYR A 1126 -17.44 36.28 -16.71
N PRO A 1127 -16.84 35.08 -16.79
CA PRO A 1127 -16.56 34.43 -18.08
C PRO A 1127 -17.81 34.13 -18.92
N GLY A 1128 -18.99 34.06 -18.29
CA GLY A 1128 -20.26 33.85 -18.97
C GLY A 1128 -20.84 35.07 -19.68
N LEU A 1129 -20.33 36.28 -19.41
CA LEU A 1129 -20.77 37.49 -20.10
C LEU A 1129 -20.05 37.65 -21.44
N LYS A 1130 -20.79 38.08 -22.48
CA LYS A 1130 -20.23 38.35 -23.82
C LYS A 1130 -19.19 39.47 -23.83
N SER A 1131 -19.26 40.37 -22.84
CA SER A 1131 -18.31 41.46 -22.63
C SER A 1131 -16.96 40.98 -22.06
N HIS A 1132 -16.89 39.73 -21.56
CA HIS A 1132 -15.67 39.20 -20.97
C HIS A 1132 -14.59 38.93 -22.04
N PRO A 1133 -13.32 39.34 -21.84
CA PRO A 1133 -12.28 39.22 -22.85
C PRO A 1133 -11.98 37.80 -23.34
N THR A 1134 -12.29 36.79 -22.52
CA THR A 1134 -12.07 35.37 -22.85
C THR A 1134 -13.38 34.58 -22.98
N HIS A 1135 -14.52 35.23 -23.22
CA HIS A 1135 -15.83 34.57 -23.32
C HIS A 1135 -15.84 33.43 -24.36
N ASP A 1136 -15.26 33.64 -25.54
CA ASP A 1136 -15.25 32.63 -26.61
C ASP A 1136 -14.42 31.39 -26.21
N ILE A 1137 -13.29 31.61 -25.53
CA ILE A 1137 -12.45 30.52 -24.98
C ILE A 1137 -13.20 29.83 -23.82
N ALA A 1138 -13.89 30.59 -22.98
CA ALA A 1138 -14.69 30.04 -21.90
C ALA A 1138 -15.82 29.14 -22.44
N GLN A 1139 -16.56 29.55 -23.48
CA GLN A 1139 -17.56 28.70 -24.15
C GLN A 1139 -16.95 27.42 -24.76
N LYS A 1140 -15.72 27.52 -25.27
CA LYS A 1140 -14.99 26.37 -25.83
C LYS A 1140 -14.70 25.32 -24.76
N TYR A 1141 -14.32 25.71 -23.54
CA TYR A 1141 -13.85 24.78 -22.50
C TYR A 1141 -14.85 24.49 -21.38
N LEU A 1142 -15.60 25.48 -20.93
CA LEU A 1142 -16.52 25.38 -19.80
C LEU A 1142 -17.90 24.92 -20.29
N LYS A 1143 -18.25 23.63 -20.08
CA LYS A 1143 -19.43 23.01 -20.71
C LYS A 1143 -20.70 23.05 -19.88
N ASN A 1144 -20.58 23.07 -18.55
CA ASN A 1144 -21.71 23.00 -17.62
C ASN A 1144 -21.87 24.29 -16.80
N GLY A 1145 -21.63 25.43 -17.43
CA GLY A 1145 -21.67 26.78 -16.81
C GLY A 1145 -20.29 27.45 -16.76
N PHE A 1146 -20.23 28.67 -16.23
CA PHE A 1146 -19.03 29.53 -16.28
C PHE A 1146 -18.39 29.78 -14.91
N GLY A 1147 -18.62 28.88 -13.96
CA GLY A 1147 -18.13 28.99 -12.59
C GLY A 1147 -19.05 29.82 -11.69
N GLY A 1148 -18.73 29.84 -10.40
CA GLY A 1148 -19.55 30.47 -9.36
C GLY A 1148 -18.98 31.77 -8.77
N VAL A 1149 -18.03 32.43 -9.45
CA VAL A 1149 -17.35 33.62 -8.92
C VAL A 1149 -17.42 34.77 -9.92
N ILE A 1150 -17.75 35.96 -9.43
CA ILE A 1150 -17.89 37.20 -10.18
C ILE A 1150 -17.02 38.27 -9.51
N SER A 1151 -16.48 39.20 -10.29
CA SER A 1151 -16.00 40.48 -9.76
C SER A 1151 -16.74 41.61 -10.44
N PHE A 1152 -17.00 42.70 -9.73
CA PHE A 1152 -17.57 43.91 -10.31
C PHE A 1152 -17.01 45.16 -9.64
N GLY A 1153 -17.02 46.27 -10.36
CA GLY A 1153 -16.64 47.58 -9.84
C GLY A 1153 -17.86 48.37 -9.39
N ILE A 1154 -17.83 48.97 -8.20
CA ILE A 1154 -18.85 49.92 -7.76
C ILE A 1154 -18.47 51.35 -8.20
N LYS A 1155 -19.43 52.10 -8.74
CA LYS A 1155 -19.26 53.53 -9.03
C LYS A 1155 -19.24 54.30 -7.71
N GLY A 1156 -18.06 54.74 -7.30
CA GLY A 1156 -17.92 55.51 -6.06
C GLY A 1156 -16.51 55.49 -5.52
N THR A 1157 -16.39 55.90 -4.26
CA THR A 1157 -15.16 55.87 -3.48
C THR A 1157 -14.93 54.49 -2.84
N GLU A 1158 -13.68 54.22 -2.43
CA GLU A 1158 -13.34 53.02 -1.66
C GLU A 1158 -14.24 52.84 -0.42
N ALA A 1159 -14.57 53.95 0.26
CA ALA A 1159 -15.46 53.94 1.41
C ALA A 1159 -16.90 53.49 1.06
N GLN A 1160 -17.39 53.83 -0.13
CA GLN A 1160 -18.69 53.34 -0.61
C GLN A 1160 -18.65 51.85 -0.93
N ALA A 1161 -17.54 51.34 -1.47
CA ALA A 1161 -17.31 49.91 -1.69
C ALA A 1161 -17.31 49.13 -0.36
N SER A 1162 -16.57 49.61 0.65
CA SER A 1162 -16.61 49.03 2.00
C SER A 1162 -18.01 49.08 2.61
N LYS A 1163 -18.70 50.23 2.52
CA LYS A 1163 -20.06 50.39 3.04
C LYS A 1163 -21.05 49.45 2.37
N PHE A 1164 -20.92 49.20 1.07
CA PHE A 1164 -21.73 48.21 0.35
C PHE A 1164 -21.55 46.82 0.97
N VAL A 1165 -20.31 46.36 1.13
CA VAL A 1165 -20.02 45.04 1.71
C VAL A 1165 -20.54 44.92 3.14
N ASP A 1166 -20.35 45.96 3.95
CA ASP A 1166 -20.80 46.00 5.34
C ASP A 1166 -22.33 46.07 5.48
N SER A 1167 -23.03 46.50 4.42
CA SER A 1167 -24.49 46.61 4.42
C SER A 1167 -25.21 45.33 4.02
N LEU A 1168 -24.50 44.33 3.49
CA LEU A 1168 -25.06 43.02 3.12
C LEU A 1168 -25.55 42.26 4.37
N LYS A 1169 -26.72 41.63 4.25
CA LYS A 1169 -27.40 40.92 5.36
C LYS A 1169 -27.46 39.42 5.14
N LEU A 1170 -27.57 38.99 3.89
CA LEU A 1170 -27.56 37.57 3.50
C LEU A 1170 -26.14 37.12 3.18
N ALA A 1171 -25.47 37.85 2.28
CA ALA A 1171 -24.12 37.52 1.87
C ALA A 1171 -23.11 37.73 3.01
N SER A 1172 -22.18 36.78 3.16
CA SER A 1172 -21.18 36.83 4.23
C SER A 1172 -19.90 37.54 3.78
N ASN A 1173 -19.48 38.58 4.50
CA ASN A 1173 -18.18 39.24 4.30
C ASN A 1173 -17.03 38.33 4.77
N LEU A 1174 -16.40 37.62 3.84
CA LEU A 1174 -15.49 36.53 4.17
C LEU A 1174 -14.53 36.15 3.04
N ALA A 1175 -13.29 35.81 3.39
CA ALA A 1175 -12.20 35.50 2.46
C ALA A 1175 -12.16 34.02 1.99
N ASN A 1176 -13.27 33.52 1.43
CA ASN A 1176 -13.36 32.17 0.84
C ASN A 1176 -14.14 32.20 -0.50
N VAL A 1177 -14.15 31.09 -1.22
CA VAL A 1177 -14.99 30.84 -2.40
C VAL A 1177 -15.53 29.42 -2.37
N GLY A 1178 -16.64 29.16 -3.06
CA GLY A 1178 -17.22 27.84 -3.23
C GLY A 1178 -17.86 27.20 -2.00
N ASP A 1179 -18.32 28.02 -1.05
CA ASP A 1179 -19.29 27.59 -0.03
C ASP A 1179 -20.70 27.65 -0.62
N LEU A 1180 -21.63 26.88 -0.05
CA LEU A 1180 -23.04 26.88 -0.38
C LEU A 1180 -23.69 28.26 -0.18
N LYS A 1181 -23.13 29.09 0.71
CA LYS A 1181 -23.60 30.46 0.97
C LYS A 1181 -22.87 31.46 0.08
N THR A 1182 -23.55 32.53 -0.29
CA THR A 1182 -22.97 33.65 -1.03
C THR A 1182 -21.97 34.39 -0.15
N LEU A 1183 -20.74 34.51 -0.65
CA LEU A 1183 -19.63 35.18 0.04
C LEU A 1183 -19.22 36.41 -0.76
N VAL A 1184 -19.00 37.53 -0.07
CA VAL A 1184 -18.58 38.78 -0.68
C VAL A 1184 -17.33 39.29 0.03
N ILE A 1185 -16.42 39.91 -0.71
CA ILE A 1185 -15.27 40.59 -0.12
C ILE A 1185 -14.84 41.76 -1.00
N HIS A 1186 -14.29 42.80 -0.37
CA HIS A 1186 -13.66 43.95 -1.04
C HIS A 1186 -12.13 43.79 -0.95
N PRO A 1187 -11.45 43.24 -1.98
CA PRO A 1187 -10.07 42.79 -1.83
C PRO A 1187 -9.06 43.90 -1.56
N ALA A 1188 -9.30 45.14 -2.03
CA ALA A 1188 -8.37 46.27 -1.86
C ALA A 1188 -8.19 46.67 -0.38
N SER A 1189 -9.29 46.71 0.39
CA SER A 1189 -9.25 47.05 1.83
C SER A 1189 -9.05 45.84 2.75
N THR A 1190 -9.01 44.63 2.19
CA THR A 1190 -8.91 43.37 2.96
C THR A 1190 -7.75 42.49 2.49
N THR A 1191 -8.00 41.53 1.59
CA THR A 1191 -7.05 40.45 1.26
C THR A 1191 -5.76 40.93 0.59
N HIS A 1192 -5.77 42.12 -0.02
CA HIS A 1192 -4.61 42.72 -0.68
C HIS A 1192 -4.15 44.02 0.00
N GLN A 1193 -4.65 44.34 1.20
CA GLN A 1193 -4.25 45.53 1.95
C GLN A 1193 -2.73 45.56 2.27
N GLN A 1194 -2.09 44.39 2.30
CA GLN A 1194 -0.64 44.27 2.52
C GLN A 1194 0.21 44.70 1.31
N LEU A 1195 -0.40 44.80 0.13
CA LEU A 1195 0.24 45.30 -1.09
C LEU A 1195 0.15 46.82 -1.12
N ASN A 1196 1.17 47.48 -1.66
CA ASN A 1196 1.06 48.91 -1.97
C ASN A 1196 0.09 49.15 -3.15
N ASP A 1197 -0.31 50.40 -3.39
CA ASP A 1197 -1.31 50.71 -4.42
C ASP A 1197 -0.89 50.27 -5.84
N GLU A 1198 0.41 50.38 -6.18
CA GLU A 1198 0.92 49.94 -7.49
C GLU A 1198 0.87 48.40 -7.64
N GLU A 1199 1.16 47.67 -6.55
CA GLU A 1199 1.07 46.21 -6.48
C GLU A 1199 -0.38 45.71 -6.51
N GLN A 1200 -1.31 46.42 -5.87
CA GLN A 1200 -2.75 46.13 -5.97
C GLN A 1200 -3.22 46.27 -7.42
N VAL A 1201 -2.92 47.40 -8.07
CA VAL A 1201 -3.35 47.65 -9.45
C VAL A 1201 -2.71 46.64 -10.43
N SER A 1202 -1.42 46.36 -10.29
CA SER A 1202 -0.73 45.40 -11.17
C SER A 1202 -1.19 43.95 -11.00
N SER A 1203 -1.71 43.58 -9.82
CA SER A 1203 -2.38 42.28 -9.60
C SER A 1203 -3.85 42.25 -10.04
N GLY A 1204 -4.37 43.35 -10.59
CA GLY A 1204 -5.75 43.46 -11.06
C GLY A 1204 -6.76 43.77 -9.96
N VAL A 1205 -6.30 44.23 -8.80
CA VAL A 1205 -7.14 44.64 -7.67
C VAL A 1205 -7.29 46.16 -7.68
N THR A 1206 -8.44 46.64 -8.15
CA THR A 1206 -8.79 48.06 -8.12
C THR A 1206 -9.54 48.41 -6.83
N LYS A 1207 -9.50 49.69 -6.42
CA LYS A 1207 -10.16 50.15 -5.18
C LYS A 1207 -11.68 49.99 -5.19
N ASP A 1208 -12.30 49.89 -6.36
CA ASP A 1208 -13.74 49.67 -6.57
C ASP A 1208 -14.14 48.19 -6.67
N LEU A 1209 -13.17 47.26 -6.74
CA LEU A 1209 -13.43 45.85 -7.01
C LEU A 1209 -14.09 45.14 -5.82
N ILE A 1210 -15.26 44.56 -6.07
CA ILE A 1210 -15.93 43.62 -5.18
C ILE A 1210 -15.87 42.23 -5.80
N ARG A 1211 -15.46 41.23 -5.02
CA ARG A 1211 -15.52 39.81 -5.42
C ARG A 1211 -16.71 39.13 -4.75
N VAL A 1212 -17.47 38.38 -5.53
CA VAL A 1212 -18.62 37.59 -5.09
C VAL A 1212 -18.38 36.13 -5.45
N SER A 1213 -18.34 35.26 -4.46
CA SER A 1213 -18.54 33.82 -4.66
C SER A 1213 -20.03 33.55 -4.45
N VAL A 1214 -20.75 33.36 -5.55
CA VAL A 1214 -22.21 33.22 -5.51
C VAL A 1214 -22.59 31.85 -4.97
N GLY A 1215 -23.50 31.82 -4.00
CA GLY A 1215 -23.97 30.61 -3.33
C GLY A 1215 -25.16 29.95 -4.05
N CYS A 1216 -25.85 29.09 -3.31
CA CYS A 1216 -27.03 28.34 -3.76
C CYS A 1216 -28.35 28.88 -3.19
N GLU A 1217 -28.34 30.05 -2.56
CA GLU A 1217 -29.58 30.74 -2.15
C GLU A 1217 -30.47 31.02 -3.36
N HIS A 1218 -31.73 31.39 -3.11
CA HIS A 1218 -32.61 31.82 -4.19
C HIS A 1218 -32.08 33.11 -4.82
N ILE A 1219 -31.99 33.15 -6.16
CA ILE A 1219 -31.36 34.29 -6.87
C ILE A 1219 -32.03 35.63 -6.55
N GLU A 1220 -33.34 35.66 -6.36
CA GLU A 1220 -34.05 36.89 -6.00
C GLU A 1220 -33.71 37.40 -4.59
N ASP A 1221 -33.37 36.50 -3.66
CA ASP A 1221 -32.93 36.91 -2.32
C ASP A 1221 -31.52 37.51 -2.38
N ILE A 1222 -30.63 36.94 -3.21
CA ILE A 1222 -29.29 37.48 -3.46
C ILE A 1222 -29.40 38.87 -4.09
N ARG A 1223 -30.21 39.02 -5.15
CA ARG A 1223 -30.47 40.32 -5.80
C ARG A 1223 -31.08 41.33 -4.83
N GLY A 1224 -32.03 40.90 -4.00
CA GLY A 1224 -32.65 41.73 -2.97
C GLY A 1224 -31.64 42.24 -1.93
N ASP A 1225 -30.73 41.38 -1.47
CA ASP A 1225 -29.67 41.77 -0.53
C ASP A 1225 -28.68 42.75 -1.16
N PHE A 1226 -28.32 42.56 -2.43
CA PHE A 1226 -27.44 43.47 -3.16
C PHE A 1226 -28.12 44.81 -3.42
N ALA A 1227 -29.39 44.81 -3.83
CA ALA A 1227 -30.15 46.03 -4.06
C ALA A 1227 -30.26 46.89 -2.80
N GLN A 1228 -30.56 46.29 -1.65
CA GLN A 1228 -30.62 47.04 -0.39
C GLN A 1228 -29.24 47.52 0.07
N ALA A 1229 -28.17 46.76 -0.18
CA ALA A 1229 -26.81 47.18 0.11
C ALA A 1229 -26.37 48.37 -0.75
N PHE A 1230 -26.70 48.36 -2.06
CA PHE A 1230 -26.49 49.49 -2.96
C PHE A 1230 -27.26 50.73 -2.52
N ALA A 1231 -28.51 50.59 -2.06
CA ALA A 1231 -29.29 51.71 -1.53
C ALA A 1231 -28.69 52.28 -0.24
N ALA A 1232 -28.10 51.42 0.61
CA ALA A 1232 -27.44 51.84 1.84
C ALA A 1232 -26.07 52.51 1.57
N SER A 1233 -25.35 52.10 0.52
CA SER A 1233 -24.02 52.62 0.18
C SER A 1233 -24.01 53.86 -0.71
N ALA A 1234 -25.14 54.17 -1.37
CA ALA A 1234 -25.30 55.31 -2.25
C ALA A 1234 -24.99 56.66 -1.59
#